data_AF-A0A951H5J2-F1
#
_entry.id   AF-A0A951H5J2-F1
#
_cell.length_a   1.000
_cell.length_b   1.000
_cell.length_c   1.000
_cell.angle_alpha   90.00
_cell.angle_beta   90.00
_cell.angle_gamma   90.00
#
_symmetry.space_group_name_H-M   'P 1'
#
loop_
_entity.id
_entity.type
_entity.pdbx_description
1 polymer ?
#
loop_
_entity_poly.entity_id
_entity_poly.type
_entity_poly.pdbx_seq_one_letter_code
_entity_poly.pdbx_strand_id
1 'polypeptide(L)'
;MRESGGGALSGTVVIERAGRIATAGCASLLAALGARVIRVEGPEEARRLADASQAERLLRRGGKEHLTQPASQEAIEPWWRRLADAADVIVLDRPEESAEDAAVAKTLVADPAGRVVCALSPDGLSGALPAGASDPLIQALGGAMAVTGQPGGLPEAARVPVAEMSAAVLATTAILAALRVRARDGVGQLIDLSLVEVMADQLRTHLAMVTADPQQKFRIGSRHPVCVPWNVYRASDGWVLICSSSNAHWLTIADVIGRPELKSAPEFATVEARRARAGDVDGMVQDWVAARDTAAVVEALSAAGIPAGPALDIPGVARDTGLRAIGTVRAEDGVLLPGPAWHASRTPLKAPTPIATALEAIPGDLAPRRPAPAGATVSGPPLAGLRILDLTRFAAGPIAGLVLASLGAEIVKVEAPGGEETRSWAPRFGGVGGYFISYNAGKRSVVLDLRSAEGRAGLDALVASADALIHNVRPGALEKLGFGPAPLMQRHPRLIYASVSGFGQTGPKLAALDTVMQGRVGLTSLIGDGSLPCRLGFSIADQLSGHIAAAGILAALAERERSGLGQLVDVGMCDAVAWLTRLSWPNGTSAVGEFVRLEAADGWVVAAADRDVVGAALGYQATAQKSRSELLDALGAAGIVAAPVLEPAEVFRQASLRRRGSLYEIAVDGTMAPALAVPLGLTATPVLRPARLHALGEDQALVPRN
;
A
#
# COMPACT_ATOMS: atom_id res chain seq x y z
N MET A 1 5.43 32.15 -18.96
CA MET A 1 5.19 31.07 -17.98
C MET A 1 3.72 31.13 -17.62
N ARG A 2 2.88 30.17 -18.07
CA ARG A 2 1.50 30.08 -17.56
C ARG A 2 1.57 29.51 -16.15
N GLU A 3 1.04 30.22 -15.16
CA GLU A 3 0.82 29.69 -13.83
C GLU A 3 -0.13 28.49 -13.94
N SER A 4 0.41 27.27 -13.90
CA SER A 4 -0.38 26.04 -13.89
C SER A 4 -0.86 25.77 -12.47
N GLY A 5 -1.82 26.56 -11.98
CA GLY A 5 -2.44 26.38 -10.65
C GLY A 5 -3.39 25.18 -10.53
N GLY A 6 -3.59 24.40 -11.62
CA GLY A 6 -4.44 23.21 -11.62
C GLY A 6 -3.65 21.94 -11.31
N GLY A 7 -4.18 21.06 -10.44
CA GLY A 7 -3.59 19.74 -10.13
C GLY A 7 -3.52 18.81 -11.35
N ALA A 8 -2.88 17.65 -11.22
CA ALA A 8 -2.67 16.69 -12.31
C ALA A 8 -3.97 16.28 -13.03
N LEU A 9 -5.10 16.25 -12.32
CA LEU A 9 -6.42 15.87 -12.83
C LEU A 9 -7.38 17.07 -13.04
N SER A 10 -6.83 18.28 -13.14
CA SER A 10 -7.63 19.48 -13.41
C SER A 10 -8.52 19.30 -14.64
N GLY A 11 -9.83 19.51 -14.48
CA GLY A 11 -10.84 19.33 -15.54
C GLY A 11 -11.44 17.92 -15.62
N THR A 12 -11.04 16.99 -14.74
CA THR A 12 -11.65 15.66 -14.63
C THR A 12 -12.84 15.71 -13.67
N VAL A 13 -14.00 15.20 -14.09
CA VAL A 13 -15.21 15.05 -13.27
C VAL A 13 -15.31 13.62 -12.76
N VAL A 14 -15.27 13.45 -11.45
CA VAL A 14 -15.41 12.16 -10.77
C VAL A 14 -16.74 12.11 -10.07
N ILE A 15 -17.53 11.07 -10.33
CA ILE A 15 -18.73 10.76 -9.56
C ILE A 15 -18.41 9.61 -8.62
N GLU A 16 -18.51 9.87 -7.32
CA GLU A 16 -18.35 8.89 -6.27
C GLU A 16 -19.73 8.47 -5.76
N ARG A 17 -20.14 7.22 -5.99
CA ARG A 17 -21.39 6.66 -5.49
C ARG A 17 -21.09 5.40 -4.70
N ALA A 18 -20.78 5.57 -3.42
CA ALA A 18 -20.10 4.54 -2.66
C ALA A 18 -20.02 4.82 -1.14
N GLY A 19 -20.23 3.79 -0.31
CA GLY A 19 -20.26 3.87 1.16
C GLY A 19 -19.03 3.32 1.91
N ARG A 20 -18.12 2.63 1.24
CA ARG A 20 -16.93 1.98 1.80
C ARG A 20 -15.79 2.97 2.04
N ILE A 21 -14.78 2.56 2.80
CA ILE A 21 -13.63 3.41 3.11
C ILE A 21 -12.70 3.51 1.90
N ALA A 22 -12.54 2.44 1.12
CA ALA A 22 -11.70 2.39 -0.06
C ALA A 22 -12.12 3.42 -1.12
N THR A 23 -13.42 3.51 -1.39
CA THR A 23 -14.01 4.42 -2.37
C THR A 23 -13.84 5.87 -1.93
N ALA A 24 -14.13 6.16 -0.66
CA ALA A 24 -13.86 7.46 -0.04
C ALA A 24 -12.38 7.86 -0.14
N GLY A 25 -11.47 6.96 0.19
CA GLY A 25 -10.03 7.17 0.11
C GLY A 25 -9.55 7.44 -1.32
N CYS A 26 -10.00 6.65 -2.29
CA CYS A 26 -9.67 6.82 -3.71
C CYS A 26 -10.17 8.17 -4.22
N ALA A 27 -11.43 8.49 -3.99
CA ALA A 27 -12.03 9.76 -4.42
C ALA A 27 -11.33 10.96 -3.77
N SER A 28 -10.91 10.87 -2.50
CA SER A 28 -10.13 11.92 -1.84
C SER A 28 -8.74 12.12 -2.46
N LEU A 29 -8.07 11.05 -2.91
CA LEU A 29 -6.80 11.18 -3.64
C LEU A 29 -7.00 11.82 -5.03
N LEU A 30 -8.08 11.48 -5.73
CA LEU A 30 -8.42 12.12 -7.01
C LEU A 30 -8.74 13.61 -6.83
N ALA A 31 -9.47 13.98 -5.77
CA ALA A 31 -9.72 15.37 -5.40
C ALA A 31 -8.42 16.12 -5.07
N ALA A 32 -7.53 15.50 -4.28
CA ALA A 32 -6.23 16.06 -3.93
C ALA A 32 -5.34 16.29 -5.17
N LEU A 33 -5.52 15.47 -6.21
CA LEU A 33 -4.90 15.63 -7.53
C LEU A 33 -5.59 16.69 -8.41
N GLY A 34 -6.66 17.32 -7.94
CA GLY A 34 -7.34 18.43 -8.61
C GLY A 34 -8.54 18.03 -9.48
N ALA A 35 -9.03 16.79 -9.38
CA ALA A 35 -10.30 16.42 -9.99
C ALA A 35 -11.47 17.10 -9.26
N ARG A 36 -12.55 17.41 -9.98
CA ARG A 36 -13.83 17.80 -9.37
C ARG A 36 -14.57 16.53 -8.98
N VAL A 37 -14.69 16.28 -7.69
CA VAL A 37 -15.32 15.06 -7.16
C VAL A 37 -16.70 15.40 -6.61
N ILE A 38 -17.73 14.73 -7.11
CA ILE A 38 -19.10 14.83 -6.63
C ILE A 38 -19.46 13.51 -5.96
N ARG A 39 -19.62 13.55 -4.64
CA ARG A 39 -20.06 12.43 -3.82
C ARG A 39 -21.59 12.38 -3.79
N VAL A 40 -22.14 11.28 -4.27
CA VAL A 40 -23.56 10.95 -4.19
C VAL A 40 -23.81 10.20 -2.89
N GLU A 41 -24.71 10.73 -2.07
CA GLU A 41 -25.06 10.16 -0.77
C GLU A 41 -26.54 9.79 -0.71
N GLY A 42 -26.85 8.62 -0.15
CA GLY A 42 -28.22 8.26 0.22
C GLY A 42 -28.69 9.04 1.45
N PRO A 43 -30.00 9.20 1.67
CA PRO A 43 -30.53 9.97 2.81
C PRO A 43 -30.04 9.48 4.19
N GLU A 44 -29.86 8.16 4.34
CA GLU A 44 -29.38 7.56 5.59
C GLU A 44 -27.90 7.82 5.82
N GLU A 45 -27.08 7.65 4.78
CA GLU A 45 -25.65 7.94 4.84
C GLU A 45 -25.38 9.42 5.10
N ALA A 46 -26.15 10.29 4.44
CA ALA A 46 -26.06 11.73 4.63
C ALA A 46 -26.31 12.13 6.09
N ARG A 47 -27.30 11.49 6.75
CA ARG A 47 -27.59 11.65 8.19
C ARG A 47 -26.46 11.10 9.06
N ARG A 48 -26.03 9.86 8.83
CA ARG A 48 -24.93 9.23 9.58
C ARG A 48 -23.66 10.10 9.56
N LEU A 49 -23.29 10.61 8.39
CA LEU A 49 -22.13 11.49 8.24
C LEU A 49 -22.37 12.88 8.81
N ALA A 50 -23.62 13.37 8.91
CA ALA A 50 -23.90 14.62 9.60
C ALA A 50 -23.62 14.52 11.10
N ASP A 51 -23.92 13.37 11.70
CA ASP A 51 -23.72 13.06 13.12
C ASP A 51 -22.28 12.63 13.47
N ALA A 52 -21.45 12.37 12.46
CA ALA A 52 -20.06 11.97 12.64
C ALA A 52 -19.19 13.13 13.17
N SER A 53 -18.05 12.78 13.80
CA SER A 53 -17.08 13.77 14.28
C SER A 53 -16.62 14.69 13.14
N GLN A 54 -16.25 15.94 13.45
CA GLN A 54 -15.74 16.88 12.45
C GLN A 54 -14.57 16.29 11.65
N ALA A 55 -13.70 15.55 12.32
CA ALA A 55 -12.56 14.90 11.70
C ALA A 55 -12.96 13.76 10.76
N GLU A 56 -13.90 12.89 11.16
CA GLU A 56 -14.42 11.85 10.28
C GLU A 56 -15.09 12.45 9.05
N ARG A 57 -15.87 13.52 9.23
CA ARG A 57 -16.48 14.26 8.11
C ARG A 57 -15.40 14.81 7.18
N LEU A 58 -14.38 15.48 7.69
CA LEU A 58 -13.29 16.01 6.85
C LEU A 58 -12.57 14.89 6.08
N LEU A 59 -12.30 13.76 6.71
CA LEU A 59 -11.60 12.64 6.08
C LEU A 59 -12.41 11.94 4.98
N ARG A 60 -13.76 11.94 5.07
CA ARG A 60 -14.65 11.31 4.09
C ARG A 60 -15.18 12.28 3.02
N ARG A 61 -15.46 13.52 3.42
CA ARG A 61 -16.13 14.57 2.62
C ARG A 61 -15.22 15.72 2.18
N GLY A 62 -14.09 15.96 2.86
CA GLY A 62 -13.25 17.12 2.59
C GLY A 62 -12.73 17.16 1.15
N GLY A 63 -12.79 18.34 0.53
CA GLY A 63 -12.34 18.56 -0.85
C GLY A 63 -13.29 18.02 -1.93
N LYS A 64 -14.51 17.59 -1.57
CA LYS A 64 -15.53 17.06 -2.49
C LYS A 64 -16.80 17.91 -2.44
N GLU A 65 -17.54 17.90 -3.54
CA GLU A 65 -18.94 18.34 -3.59
C GLU A 65 -19.86 17.20 -3.15
N HIS A 66 -20.99 17.52 -2.52
CA HIS A 66 -21.94 16.53 -2.01
C HIS A 66 -23.29 16.70 -2.67
N LEU A 67 -23.91 15.61 -3.09
CA LEU A 67 -25.23 15.62 -3.69
C LEU A 67 -26.08 14.50 -3.10
N THR A 68 -27.21 14.85 -2.52
CA THR A 68 -28.15 13.88 -1.95
C THR A 68 -28.98 13.25 -3.06
N GLN A 69 -29.06 11.93 -3.08
CA GLN A 69 -29.90 11.19 -4.03
C GLN A 69 -31.39 11.54 -3.83
N PRO A 70 -32.21 11.58 -4.91
CA PRO A 70 -33.65 11.74 -4.80
C PRO A 70 -34.30 10.67 -3.91
N ALA A 71 -35.34 11.06 -3.16
CA ALA A 71 -36.07 10.16 -2.28
C ALA A 71 -37.04 9.21 -3.04
N SER A 72 -37.55 9.64 -4.20
CA SER A 72 -38.44 8.82 -5.02
C SER A 72 -37.64 7.84 -5.87
N GLN A 73 -37.97 6.54 -5.79
CA GLN A 73 -37.31 5.50 -6.58
C GLN A 73 -37.40 5.76 -8.09
N GLU A 74 -38.55 6.25 -8.57
CA GLU A 74 -38.78 6.57 -9.98
C GLU A 74 -37.90 7.72 -10.49
N ALA A 75 -37.45 8.59 -9.59
CA ALA A 75 -36.60 9.73 -9.94
C ALA A 75 -35.10 9.35 -9.96
N ILE A 76 -34.70 8.24 -9.34
CA ILE A 76 -33.28 7.88 -9.18
C ILE A 76 -32.64 7.54 -10.52
N GLU A 77 -33.25 6.67 -11.33
CA GLU A 77 -32.65 6.21 -12.60
C GLU A 77 -32.36 7.37 -13.57
N PRO A 78 -33.33 8.24 -13.95
CA PRO A 78 -33.05 9.34 -14.88
C PRO A 78 -32.06 10.36 -14.31
N TRP A 79 -32.10 10.59 -12.99
CA TRP A 79 -31.16 11.47 -12.30
C TRP A 79 -29.73 10.91 -12.31
N TRP A 80 -29.59 9.62 -12.02
CA TRP A 80 -28.30 8.92 -12.01
C TRP A 80 -27.71 8.86 -13.41
N ARG A 81 -28.51 8.55 -14.43
CA ARG A 81 -28.07 8.54 -15.83
C ARG A 81 -27.49 9.89 -16.23
N ARG A 82 -28.13 11.00 -15.85
CA ARG A 82 -27.61 12.35 -16.12
C ARG A 82 -26.24 12.62 -15.47
N LEU A 83 -26.02 12.18 -14.23
CA LEU A 83 -24.72 12.31 -13.55
C LEU A 83 -23.66 11.43 -14.19
N ALA A 84 -23.98 10.15 -14.41
CA ALA A 84 -23.09 9.20 -15.08
C ALA A 84 -22.71 9.71 -16.49
N ASP A 85 -23.64 10.36 -17.19
CA ASP A 85 -23.39 10.90 -18.52
C ASP A 85 -22.36 12.03 -18.56
N ALA A 86 -22.26 12.81 -17.48
CA ALA A 86 -21.29 13.90 -17.33
C ALA A 86 -19.92 13.44 -16.77
N ALA A 87 -19.82 12.20 -16.27
CA ALA A 87 -18.63 11.71 -15.57
C ALA A 87 -17.46 11.37 -16.51
N ASP A 88 -16.25 11.72 -16.10
CA ASP A 88 -15.01 11.13 -16.62
C ASP A 88 -14.73 9.78 -15.98
N VAL A 89 -14.92 9.74 -14.67
CA VAL A 89 -14.63 8.61 -13.80
C VAL A 89 -15.83 8.37 -12.90
N ILE A 90 -16.26 7.12 -12.77
CA ILE A 90 -17.24 6.72 -11.76
C ILE A 90 -16.56 5.78 -10.78
N VAL A 91 -16.64 6.06 -9.49
CA VAL A 91 -16.13 5.20 -8.42
C VAL A 91 -17.31 4.60 -7.68
N LEU A 92 -17.40 3.28 -7.69
CA LEU A 92 -18.49 2.49 -7.14
C LEU A 92 -17.97 1.53 -6.07
N ASP A 93 -18.78 1.30 -5.05
CA ASP A 93 -18.76 0.03 -4.34
C ASP A 93 -20.10 -0.66 -4.53
N ARG A 94 -20.07 -2.00 -4.63
CA ARG A 94 -21.28 -2.85 -4.67
C ARG A 94 -22.16 -2.71 -5.94
N PRO A 95 -21.61 -2.68 -7.16
CA PRO A 95 -22.45 -2.60 -8.36
C PRO A 95 -23.41 -3.79 -8.52
N GLU A 96 -23.18 -4.92 -7.83
CA GLU A 96 -24.09 -6.05 -7.75
C GLU A 96 -25.36 -5.81 -6.91
N GLU A 97 -25.34 -4.83 -5.99
CA GLU A 97 -26.45 -4.55 -5.06
C GLU A 97 -27.42 -3.46 -5.58
N SER A 98 -27.07 -2.77 -6.67
CA SER A 98 -27.94 -1.78 -7.34
C SER A 98 -28.12 -2.17 -8.81
N ALA A 99 -29.37 -2.31 -9.25
CA ALA A 99 -29.69 -2.58 -10.66
C ALA A 99 -29.16 -1.46 -11.58
N GLU A 100 -29.11 -0.22 -11.08
CA GLU A 100 -28.60 0.95 -11.77
C GLU A 100 -27.07 0.94 -11.89
N ASP A 101 -26.35 0.60 -10.82
CA ASP A 101 -24.89 0.48 -10.85
C ASP A 101 -24.45 -0.75 -11.65
N ALA A 102 -25.19 -1.86 -11.55
CA ALA A 102 -25.02 -3.02 -12.42
C ALA A 102 -25.25 -2.65 -13.88
N ALA A 103 -26.27 -1.83 -14.18
CA ALA A 103 -26.53 -1.36 -15.53
C ALA A 103 -25.39 -0.48 -16.04
N VAL A 104 -24.86 0.46 -15.25
CA VAL A 104 -23.69 1.28 -15.62
C VAL A 104 -22.44 0.40 -15.82
N ALA A 105 -22.16 -0.52 -14.89
CA ALA A 105 -21.03 -1.44 -15.01
C ALA A 105 -21.13 -2.30 -16.29
N LYS A 106 -22.34 -2.77 -16.63
CA LYS A 106 -22.63 -3.55 -17.85
C LYS A 106 -22.58 -2.71 -19.11
N THR A 107 -23.04 -1.45 -19.09
CA THR A 107 -23.07 -0.59 -20.27
C THR A 107 -21.68 -0.11 -20.68
N LEU A 108 -20.67 -0.11 -19.79
CA LEU A 108 -19.28 0.25 -20.13
C LEU A 108 -18.58 -0.73 -21.05
N VAL A 109 -18.90 -2.02 -20.96
CA VAL A 109 -18.41 -3.01 -21.93
C VAL A 109 -18.89 -2.65 -23.35
N ALA A 110 -19.93 -1.81 -23.46
CA ALA A 110 -20.51 -1.32 -24.70
C ALA A 110 -20.53 0.22 -24.83
N ASP A 111 -19.86 0.99 -23.95
CA ASP A 111 -20.04 2.46 -23.85
C ASP A 111 -19.24 3.21 -24.92
N PRO A 112 -19.92 3.86 -25.89
CA PRO A 112 -19.24 4.64 -26.92
C PRO A 112 -18.64 5.95 -26.39
N ALA A 113 -18.85 6.35 -25.13
CA ALA A 113 -18.29 7.58 -24.55
C ALA A 113 -16.92 7.42 -23.86
N GLY A 114 -16.39 6.20 -23.80
CA GLY A 114 -15.04 5.94 -23.29
C GLY A 114 -14.85 6.28 -21.80
N ARG A 115 -15.85 6.08 -20.94
CA ARG A 115 -15.76 6.36 -19.50
C ARG A 115 -14.85 5.37 -18.75
N VAL A 116 -14.26 5.82 -17.65
CA VAL A 116 -13.53 4.94 -16.72
C VAL A 116 -14.43 4.66 -15.53
N VAL A 117 -14.62 3.40 -15.15
CA VAL A 117 -15.37 3.07 -13.93
C VAL A 117 -14.58 2.13 -13.09
N CYS A 118 -14.47 2.46 -11.81
CA CYS A 118 -13.75 1.69 -10.83
C CYS A 118 -14.73 1.12 -9.81
N ALA A 119 -14.88 -0.20 -9.82
CA ALA A 119 -15.64 -0.94 -8.85
C ALA A 119 -14.70 -1.55 -7.81
N LEU A 120 -14.96 -1.25 -6.54
CA LEU A 120 -14.26 -1.79 -5.39
C LEU A 120 -15.23 -2.71 -4.63
N SER A 121 -14.93 -4.00 -4.59
CA SER A 121 -15.75 -4.97 -3.86
C SER A 121 -14.90 -5.95 -3.04
N PRO A 122 -15.47 -6.60 -2.01
CA PRO A 122 -14.75 -7.54 -1.15
C PRO A 122 -13.93 -8.61 -1.90
N ASP A 123 -14.52 -9.30 -2.88
CA ASP A 123 -13.86 -10.36 -3.65
C ASP A 123 -13.98 -10.23 -5.19
N GLY A 124 -14.18 -9.01 -5.68
CA GLY A 124 -14.30 -8.67 -7.10
C GLY A 124 -15.74 -8.79 -7.62
N LEU A 125 -16.00 -8.34 -8.85
CA LEU A 125 -17.36 -8.29 -9.42
C LEU A 125 -18.00 -9.66 -9.66
N SER A 126 -17.18 -10.69 -9.84
CA SER A 126 -17.63 -12.09 -9.93
C SER A 126 -17.62 -12.80 -8.56
N GLY A 127 -17.48 -12.01 -7.49
CA GLY A 127 -17.36 -12.46 -6.13
C GLY A 127 -18.68 -12.93 -5.52
N ALA A 128 -18.59 -13.69 -4.43
CA ALA A 128 -19.73 -14.17 -3.66
C ALA A 128 -19.75 -13.60 -2.22
N LEU A 129 -18.74 -12.80 -1.83
CA LEU A 129 -18.76 -12.18 -0.52
C LEU A 129 -19.83 -11.07 -0.47
N PRO A 130 -20.55 -10.94 0.64
CA PRO A 130 -21.53 -9.87 0.81
C PRO A 130 -20.82 -8.52 0.79
N ALA A 131 -21.43 -7.52 0.18
CA ALA A 131 -20.75 -6.25 -0.03
C ALA A 131 -20.51 -5.46 1.29
N GLY A 132 -21.27 -5.79 2.32
CA GLY A 132 -21.09 -5.35 3.72
C GLY A 132 -19.91 -6.01 4.48
N ALA A 133 -19.09 -6.86 3.84
CA ALA A 133 -17.92 -7.44 4.48
C ALA A 133 -16.98 -6.34 5.01
N SER A 134 -16.74 -6.34 6.33
CA SER A 134 -15.92 -5.34 7.00
C SER A 134 -14.43 -5.61 6.83
N ASP A 135 -13.60 -4.58 7.02
CA ASP A 135 -12.14 -4.70 6.85
C ASP A 135 -11.51 -5.84 7.70
N PRO A 136 -11.88 -6.08 8.98
CA PRO A 136 -11.40 -7.24 9.73
C PRO A 136 -11.72 -8.59 9.07
N LEU A 137 -12.89 -8.75 8.45
CA LEU A 137 -13.23 -9.96 7.70
C LEU A 137 -12.35 -10.11 6.46
N ILE A 138 -12.07 -9.01 5.75
CA ILE A 138 -11.14 -9.01 4.62
C ILE A 138 -9.72 -9.33 5.07
N GLN A 139 -9.26 -8.81 6.22
CA GLN A 139 -7.96 -9.15 6.80
C GLN A 139 -7.88 -10.63 7.17
N ALA A 140 -8.98 -11.24 7.64
CA ALA A 140 -9.05 -12.68 7.93
C ALA A 140 -8.95 -13.51 6.63
N LEU A 141 -9.75 -13.16 5.62
CA LEU A 141 -9.81 -13.87 4.34
C LEU A 141 -8.56 -13.67 3.49
N GLY A 142 -7.91 -12.51 3.58
CA GLY A 142 -6.67 -12.20 2.90
C GLY A 142 -5.41 -12.69 3.61
N GLY A 143 -5.56 -13.33 4.78
CA GLY A 143 -4.48 -13.94 5.57
C GLY A 143 -3.63 -13.00 6.41
N ALA A 144 -3.97 -11.71 6.46
CA ALA A 144 -3.27 -10.74 7.31
C ALA A 144 -3.34 -11.10 8.80
N MET A 145 -4.50 -11.60 9.28
CA MET A 145 -4.65 -12.01 10.67
C MET A 145 -3.86 -13.28 11.01
N ALA A 146 -3.70 -14.19 10.04
CA ALA A 146 -2.94 -15.42 10.23
C ALA A 146 -1.45 -15.16 10.45
N VAL A 147 -0.93 -14.06 9.91
CA VAL A 147 0.49 -13.67 10.02
C VAL A 147 0.75 -12.61 11.11
N THR A 148 -0.30 -12.11 11.77
CA THR A 148 -0.22 -11.01 12.74
C THR A 148 -0.63 -11.49 14.13
N GLY A 149 0.15 -11.13 15.15
CA GLY A 149 -0.08 -11.52 16.54
C GLY A 149 1.11 -12.22 17.19
N GLN A 150 0.98 -12.51 18.48
CA GLN A 150 2.02 -13.19 19.26
C GLN A 150 2.15 -14.67 18.89
N PRO A 151 3.34 -15.28 19.05
CA PRO A 151 3.51 -16.73 18.88
C PRO A 151 2.50 -17.52 19.72
N GLY A 152 1.72 -18.39 19.08
CA GLY A 152 0.68 -19.19 19.75
C GLY A 152 -0.53 -18.40 20.27
N GLY A 153 -0.54 -17.09 20.08
CA GLY A 153 -1.65 -16.22 20.49
C GLY A 153 -2.75 -16.11 19.44
N LEU A 154 -3.70 -15.24 19.75
CA LEU A 154 -4.84 -14.91 18.91
C LEU A 154 -4.37 -14.36 17.55
N PRO A 155 -5.06 -14.68 16.44
CA PRO A 155 -4.83 -14.00 15.17
C PRO A 155 -5.36 -12.56 15.30
N GLU A 156 -4.45 -11.59 15.18
CA GLU A 156 -4.79 -10.18 15.41
C GLU A 156 -5.05 -9.46 14.08
N ALA A 157 -6.09 -8.63 14.04
CA ALA A 157 -6.29 -7.66 12.97
C ALA A 157 -5.75 -6.30 13.41
N ALA A 158 -5.30 -5.50 12.45
CA ALA A 158 -5.12 -4.09 12.72
C ALA A 158 -6.50 -3.43 12.85
N ARG A 159 -6.67 -2.61 13.90
CA ARG A 159 -7.86 -1.81 14.14
C ARG A 159 -7.94 -0.56 13.24
N VAL A 160 -7.27 -0.61 12.08
CA VAL A 160 -7.34 0.37 10.99
C VAL A 160 -7.73 -0.34 9.71
N PRO A 161 -8.35 0.36 8.75
CA PRO A 161 -8.89 -0.28 7.56
C PRO A 161 -7.81 -0.57 6.51
N VAL A 162 -6.95 -1.56 6.76
CA VAL A 162 -5.75 -1.85 5.95
C VAL A 162 -6.09 -2.26 4.52
N ALA A 163 -7.09 -3.12 4.34
CA ALA A 163 -7.50 -3.60 3.03
C ALA A 163 -8.12 -2.46 2.23
N GLU A 164 -9.00 -1.69 2.86
CA GLU A 164 -9.67 -0.55 2.23
C GLU A 164 -8.69 0.49 1.71
N MET A 165 -7.70 0.83 2.53
CA MET A 165 -6.80 1.95 2.28
C MET A 165 -5.73 1.58 1.27
N SER A 166 -5.28 0.33 1.29
CA SER A 166 -4.42 -0.22 0.23
C SER A 166 -5.18 -0.27 -1.10
N ALA A 167 -6.45 -0.69 -1.08
CA ALA A 167 -7.30 -0.73 -2.27
C ALA A 167 -7.57 0.67 -2.83
N ALA A 168 -7.73 1.69 -1.98
CA ALA A 168 -7.89 3.08 -2.41
C ALA A 168 -6.70 3.60 -3.26
N VAL A 169 -5.47 3.26 -2.87
CA VAL A 169 -4.26 3.67 -3.60
C VAL A 169 -4.14 2.92 -4.93
N LEU A 170 -4.41 1.61 -4.93
CA LEU A 170 -4.39 0.80 -6.15
C LEU A 170 -5.51 1.20 -7.12
N ALA A 171 -6.69 1.55 -6.63
CA ALA A 171 -7.77 2.14 -7.42
C ALA A 171 -7.36 3.46 -8.06
N THR A 172 -6.72 4.34 -7.29
CA THR A 172 -6.17 5.61 -7.82
C THR A 172 -5.15 5.33 -8.94
N THR A 173 -4.27 4.35 -8.74
CA THR A 173 -3.28 3.92 -9.73
C THR A 173 -3.95 3.40 -11.02
N ALA A 174 -4.94 2.51 -10.89
CA ALA A 174 -5.67 1.96 -12.02
C ALA A 174 -6.45 3.03 -12.79
N ILE A 175 -7.09 3.97 -12.08
CA ILE A 175 -7.82 5.09 -12.69
C ILE A 175 -6.86 5.98 -13.48
N LEU A 176 -5.70 6.34 -12.92
CA LEU A 176 -4.70 7.13 -13.64
C LEU A 176 -4.19 6.41 -14.90
N ALA A 177 -3.95 5.10 -14.82
CA ALA A 177 -3.56 4.29 -15.97
C ALA A 177 -4.68 4.22 -17.03
N ALA A 178 -5.94 4.03 -16.62
CA ALA A 178 -7.09 3.99 -17.50
C ALA A 178 -7.36 5.35 -18.17
N LEU A 179 -7.22 6.45 -17.44
CA LEU A 179 -7.34 7.81 -17.97
C LEU A 179 -6.28 8.09 -19.05
N ARG A 180 -5.06 7.57 -18.88
CA ARG A 180 -4.01 7.62 -19.89
C ARG A 180 -4.38 6.86 -21.16
N VAL A 181 -4.90 5.64 -21.04
CA VAL A 181 -5.41 4.86 -22.19
C VAL A 181 -6.53 5.62 -22.89
N ARG A 182 -7.47 6.19 -22.12
CA ARG A 182 -8.55 7.01 -22.69
C ARG A 182 -8.02 8.23 -23.43
N ALA A 183 -7.03 8.93 -22.88
CA ALA A 183 -6.43 10.09 -23.54
C ALA A 183 -5.70 9.73 -24.84
N ARG A 184 -5.03 8.56 -24.86
CA ARG A 184 -4.27 8.08 -26.02
C ARG A 184 -5.17 7.48 -27.11
N ASP A 185 -6.13 6.65 -26.71
CA ASP A 185 -6.86 5.76 -27.63
C ASP A 185 -8.37 6.10 -27.70
N GLY A 186 -8.88 6.98 -26.85
CA GLY A 186 -10.33 7.23 -26.74
C GLY A 186 -11.11 6.10 -26.06
N VAL A 187 -10.42 5.09 -25.51
CA VAL A 187 -11.03 3.89 -24.92
C VAL A 187 -11.14 4.03 -23.40
N GLY A 188 -12.37 3.93 -22.91
CA GLY A 188 -12.69 3.76 -21.50
C GLY A 188 -12.57 2.30 -21.05
N GLN A 189 -12.68 2.05 -19.75
CA GLN A 189 -12.65 0.68 -19.24
C GLN A 189 -13.23 0.56 -17.83
N LEU A 190 -13.63 -0.67 -17.52
CA LEU A 190 -14.01 -1.10 -16.18
C LEU A 190 -12.75 -1.56 -15.44
N ILE A 191 -12.62 -1.10 -14.20
CA ILE A 191 -11.61 -1.51 -13.23
C ILE A 191 -12.35 -2.31 -12.17
N ASP A 192 -12.03 -3.60 -12.06
CA ASP A 192 -12.58 -4.52 -11.07
C ASP A 192 -11.51 -4.82 -10.00
N LEU A 193 -11.69 -4.28 -8.80
CA LEU A 193 -10.77 -4.43 -7.69
C LEU A 193 -11.38 -5.23 -6.54
N SER A 194 -10.69 -6.31 -6.17
CA SER A 194 -11.01 -7.18 -5.04
C SER A 194 -10.17 -6.81 -3.82
N LEU A 195 -10.80 -6.49 -2.69
CA LEU A 195 -10.07 -6.18 -1.46
C LEU A 195 -9.34 -7.42 -0.89
N VAL A 196 -9.88 -8.63 -1.07
CA VAL A 196 -9.19 -9.87 -0.69
C VAL A 196 -7.92 -10.08 -1.52
N GLU A 197 -7.95 -9.77 -2.82
CA GLU A 197 -6.73 -9.82 -3.65
C GLU A 197 -5.70 -8.78 -3.24
N VAL A 198 -6.14 -7.57 -2.91
CA VAL A 198 -5.28 -6.51 -2.37
C VAL A 198 -4.59 -6.98 -1.09
N MET A 199 -5.28 -7.72 -0.22
CA MET A 199 -4.68 -8.30 0.98
C MET A 199 -3.75 -9.48 0.66
N ALA A 200 -4.11 -10.36 -0.27
CA ALA A 200 -3.21 -11.44 -0.72
C ALA A 200 -1.91 -10.89 -1.34
N ASP A 201 -1.99 -9.77 -2.06
CA ASP A 201 -0.84 -9.02 -2.59
C ASP A 201 0.11 -8.52 -1.48
N GLN A 202 -0.40 -8.20 -0.29
CA GLN A 202 0.43 -7.86 0.86
C GLN A 202 1.31 -9.03 1.34
N LEU A 203 0.93 -10.27 1.00
CA LEU A 203 1.59 -11.51 1.40
C LEU A 203 2.58 -12.04 0.34
N ARG A 204 3.06 -11.21 -0.59
CA ARG A 204 4.04 -11.56 -1.65
C ARG A 204 5.25 -12.36 -1.19
N THR A 205 5.86 -12.03 -0.04
CA THR A 205 6.99 -12.78 0.51
C THR A 205 6.56 -14.10 1.15
N HIS A 206 5.34 -14.13 1.70
CA HIS A 206 4.79 -15.32 2.33
C HIS A 206 4.48 -16.40 1.31
N LEU A 207 4.11 -16.04 0.07
CA LEU A 207 3.94 -17.00 -1.03
C LEU A 207 5.19 -17.87 -1.20
N ALA A 208 6.36 -17.24 -1.37
CA ALA A 208 7.62 -17.95 -1.46
C ALA A 208 7.90 -18.83 -0.22
N MET A 209 7.59 -18.32 0.97
CA MET A 209 7.79 -19.02 2.24
C MET A 209 6.89 -20.26 2.37
N VAL A 210 5.59 -20.16 2.11
CA VAL A 210 4.68 -21.32 2.19
C VAL A 210 4.85 -22.31 1.05
N THR A 211 5.36 -21.89 -0.10
CA THR A 211 5.73 -22.83 -1.16
C THR A 211 6.95 -23.66 -0.74
N ALA A 212 7.89 -23.08 0.01
CA ALA A 212 9.05 -23.80 0.52
C ALA A 212 8.73 -24.65 1.76
N ASP A 213 7.90 -24.14 2.66
CA ASP A 213 7.44 -24.83 3.87
C ASP A 213 5.93 -24.55 4.10
N PRO A 214 5.05 -25.46 3.67
CA PRO A 214 3.60 -25.31 3.86
C PRO A 214 3.15 -25.30 5.32
N GLN A 215 4.00 -25.72 6.27
CA GLN A 215 3.69 -25.76 7.70
C GLN A 215 4.25 -24.55 8.47
N GLN A 216 4.84 -23.58 7.76
CA GLN A 216 5.46 -22.42 8.37
C GLN A 216 4.45 -21.62 9.22
N LYS A 217 4.84 -21.31 10.45
CA LYS A 217 4.10 -20.42 11.35
C LYS A 217 4.59 -18.98 11.20
N PHE A 218 3.66 -18.04 11.06
CA PHE A 218 3.98 -16.64 10.75
C PHE A 218 3.75 -15.66 11.92
N ARG A 219 2.90 -15.99 12.90
CA ARG A 219 2.70 -15.15 14.09
C ARG A 219 3.93 -15.21 14.98
N ILE A 220 4.74 -14.16 14.91
CA ILE A 220 6.02 -14.03 15.64
C ILE A 220 6.10 -12.74 16.46
N GLY A 221 4.98 -12.05 16.67
CA GLY A 221 4.94 -10.74 17.29
C GLY A 221 5.72 -9.71 16.47
N SER A 222 6.53 -8.89 17.14
CA SER A 222 7.35 -7.85 16.52
C SER A 222 8.71 -8.35 16.01
N ARG A 223 8.97 -9.66 16.05
CA ARG A 223 10.18 -10.27 15.49
C ARG A 223 10.18 -10.28 13.96
N HIS A 224 11.38 -10.44 13.39
CA HIS A 224 11.58 -10.71 11.96
C HIS A 224 11.87 -12.21 11.73
N PRO A 225 11.35 -12.84 10.65
CA PRO A 225 11.54 -14.28 10.42
C PRO A 225 13.00 -14.70 10.19
N VAL A 226 13.85 -13.75 9.81
CA VAL A 226 15.26 -14.00 9.42
C VAL A 226 16.26 -13.23 10.28
N CYS A 227 15.94 -12.01 10.72
CA CYS A 227 16.95 -11.06 11.17
C CYS A 227 16.88 -10.86 12.69
N VAL A 228 18.03 -10.90 13.37
CA VAL A 228 18.12 -10.79 14.84
C VAL A 228 19.35 -9.95 15.23
N PRO A 229 19.21 -8.96 16.14
CA PRO A 229 17.99 -8.51 16.81
C PRO A 229 17.06 -7.72 15.88
N TRP A 230 15.76 -8.02 15.97
CA TRP A 230 14.69 -7.23 15.38
C TRP A 230 13.46 -7.44 16.25
N ASN A 231 13.11 -6.47 17.09
CA ASN A 231 11.98 -6.60 18.00
C ASN A 231 11.54 -5.25 18.60
N VAL A 232 10.50 -5.28 19.43
CA VAL A 232 10.11 -4.21 20.33
C VAL A 232 10.68 -4.46 21.73
N TYR A 233 11.20 -3.41 22.36
CA TYR A 233 11.84 -3.45 23.68
C TYR A 233 11.26 -2.37 24.59
N ARG A 234 11.11 -2.68 25.88
CA ARG A 234 10.54 -1.77 26.88
C ARG A 234 11.62 -0.82 27.41
N ALA A 235 11.47 0.48 27.15
CA ALA A 235 12.24 1.55 27.77
C ALA A 235 11.57 2.01 29.08
N SER A 236 12.22 2.91 29.83
CA SER A 236 11.69 3.40 31.12
C SER A 236 10.38 4.18 31.01
N ASP A 237 10.12 4.81 29.87
CA ASP A 237 8.98 5.69 29.61
C ASP A 237 8.07 5.23 28.46
N GLY A 238 8.44 4.14 27.76
CA GLY A 238 7.75 3.73 26.54
C GLY A 238 8.34 2.49 25.89
N TRP A 239 8.10 2.34 24.58
CA TRP A 239 8.55 1.21 23.80
C TRP A 239 9.42 1.67 22.63
N VAL A 240 10.49 0.93 22.34
CA VAL A 240 11.39 1.20 21.22
C VAL A 240 11.45 0.00 20.31
N LEU A 241 11.29 0.23 19.00
CA LEU A 241 11.54 -0.75 17.97
C LEU A 241 12.99 -0.62 17.49
N ILE A 242 13.69 -1.75 17.40
CA ILE A 242 15.08 -1.82 16.92
C ILE A 242 15.15 -2.87 15.82
N CYS A 243 15.74 -2.52 14.67
CA CYS A 243 15.82 -3.41 13.52
C CYS A 243 17.27 -3.58 13.03
N SER A 244 17.78 -4.80 13.08
CA SER A 244 19.05 -5.19 12.44
C SER A 244 18.76 -5.89 11.11
N SER A 245 19.22 -5.34 9.98
CA SER A 245 19.03 -5.94 8.64
C SER A 245 20.30 -6.58 8.09
N SER A 246 21.41 -6.57 8.84
CA SER A 246 22.70 -7.10 8.38
C SER A 246 23.58 -7.54 9.55
N ASN A 247 24.61 -8.33 9.25
CA ASN A 247 25.63 -8.65 10.26
C ASN A 247 26.39 -7.41 10.73
N ALA A 248 26.62 -6.44 9.84
CA ALA A 248 27.26 -5.18 10.21
C ALA A 248 26.46 -4.44 11.29
N HIS A 249 25.12 -4.42 11.20
CA HIS A 249 24.27 -3.85 12.25
C HIS A 249 24.44 -4.58 13.59
N TRP A 250 24.55 -5.91 13.59
CA TRP A 250 24.80 -6.66 14.84
C TRP A 250 26.12 -6.24 15.51
N LEU A 251 27.21 -6.13 14.73
CA LEU A 251 28.51 -5.73 15.26
C LEU A 251 28.42 -4.32 15.89
N THR A 252 27.74 -3.39 15.23
CA THR A 252 27.52 -2.05 15.75
C THR A 252 26.63 -2.05 17.00
N ILE A 253 25.56 -2.84 17.03
CA ILE A 253 24.69 -2.96 18.21
C ILE A 253 25.48 -3.49 19.40
N ALA A 254 26.35 -4.48 19.21
CA ALA A 254 27.21 -5.01 20.27
C ALA A 254 28.10 -3.93 20.90
N ASP A 255 28.61 -2.96 20.12
CA ASP A 255 29.33 -1.80 20.66
C ASP A 255 28.41 -0.88 21.46
N VAL A 256 27.27 -0.52 20.88
CA VAL A 256 26.31 0.43 21.48
C VAL A 256 25.80 -0.07 22.83
N ILE A 257 25.55 -1.38 22.94
CA ILE A 257 25.09 -1.98 24.20
C ILE A 257 26.22 -2.25 25.20
N GLY A 258 27.47 -1.91 24.87
CA GLY A 258 28.64 -2.08 25.75
C GLY A 258 29.10 -3.53 25.90
N ARG A 259 28.86 -4.36 24.88
CA ARG A 259 29.17 -5.81 24.87
C ARG A 259 29.99 -6.20 23.62
N PRO A 260 31.17 -5.57 23.37
CA PRO A 260 31.95 -5.80 22.16
C PRO A 260 32.45 -7.25 22.00
N GLU A 261 32.55 -8.01 23.09
CA GLU A 261 32.93 -9.42 23.06
C GLU A 261 31.95 -10.30 22.28
N LEU A 262 30.69 -9.88 22.14
CA LEU A 262 29.66 -10.58 21.37
C LEU A 262 29.96 -10.63 19.86
N LYS A 263 30.84 -9.76 19.37
CA LYS A 263 31.25 -9.70 17.96
C LYS A 263 32.01 -10.94 17.51
N SER A 264 32.85 -11.48 18.40
CA SER A 264 33.69 -12.65 18.16
C SER A 264 33.13 -13.95 18.73
N ALA A 265 32.04 -13.86 19.50
CA ALA A 265 31.38 -15.02 20.10
C ALA A 265 30.78 -15.93 19.01
N PRO A 266 31.25 -17.19 18.85
CA PRO A 266 30.79 -18.09 17.80
C PRO A 266 29.26 -18.29 17.78
N GLU A 267 28.63 -18.30 18.95
CA GLU A 267 27.19 -18.41 19.14
C GLU A 267 26.36 -17.23 18.60
N PHE A 268 26.99 -16.09 18.29
CA PHE A 268 26.33 -14.89 17.77
C PHE A 268 26.95 -14.35 16.48
N ALA A 269 27.97 -15.05 15.93
CA ALA A 269 28.75 -14.59 14.79
C ALA A 269 27.94 -14.52 13.48
N THR A 270 26.97 -15.42 13.30
CA THR A 270 26.11 -15.47 12.10
C THR A 270 24.65 -15.15 12.43
N VAL A 271 23.88 -14.78 11.41
CA VAL A 271 22.43 -14.53 11.55
C VAL A 271 21.72 -15.81 12.01
N GLU A 272 22.11 -16.96 11.49
CA GLU A 272 21.57 -18.27 11.85
C GLU A 272 21.84 -18.60 13.31
N ALA A 273 23.06 -18.36 13.80
CA ALA A 273 23.43 -18.59 15.18
C ALA A 273 22.62 -17.69 16.13
N ARG A 274 22.45 -16.40 15.78
CA ARG A 274 21.60 -15.48 16.54
C ARG A 274 20.12 -15.88 16.51
N ARG A 275 19.60 -16.37 15.38
CA ARG A 275 18.21 -16.83 15.26
C ARG A 275 17.94 -18.03 16.16
N ALA A 276 18.87 -18.98 16.23
CA ALA A 276 18.77 -20.11 17.16
C ALA A 276 18.75 -19.67 18.64
N ARG A 277 19.29 -18.48 18.95
CA ARG A 277 19.38 -17.90 20.29
C ARG A 277 18.65 -16.56 20.41
N ALA A 278 17.55 -16.38 19.67
CA ALA A 278 16.87 -15.08 19.58
C ALA A 278 16.42 -14.54 20.95
N GLY A 279 16.01 -15.43 21.87
CA GLY A 279 15.66 -15.04 23.25
C GLY A 279 16.84 -14.44 24.03
N ASP A 280 18.03 -15.02 23.91
CA ASP A 280 19.24 -14.52 24.58
C ASP A 280 19.64 -13.16 24.04
N VAL A 281 19.60 -13.00 22.71
CA VAL A 281 19.89 -11.73 22.05
C VAL A 281 18.88 -10.66 22.47
N ASP A 282 17.58 -11.00 22.47
CA ASP A 282 16.53 -10.08 22.91
C ASP A 282 16.70 -9.68 24.38
N GLY A 283 17.09 -10.61 25.26
CA GLY A 283 17.37 -10.31 26.67
C GLY A 283 18.50 -9.29 26.83
N MET A 284 19.63 -9.49 26.14
CA MET A 284 20.76 -8.56 26.21
C MET A 284 20.42 -7.15 25.70
N VAL A 285 19.63 -7.06 24.62
CA VAL A 285 19.17 -5.76 24.12
C VAL A 285 18.15 -5.14 25.08
N GLN A 286 17.22 -5.92 25.62
CA GLN A 286 16.21 -5.47 26.57
C GLN A 286 16.83 -4.92 27.86
N ASP A 287 17.87 -5.54 28.41
CA ASP A 287 18.57 -5.06 29.61
C ASP A 287 19.17 -3.67 29.38
N TRP A 288 19.77 -3.45 28.20
CA TRP A 288 20.32 -2.15 27.85
C TRP A 288 19.23 -1.09 27.60
N VAL A 289 18.13 -1.46 26.94
CA VAL A 289 16.99 -0.56 26.67
C VAL A 289 16.27 -0.16 27.96
N ALA A 290 16.03 -1.10 28.89
CA ALA A 290 15.26 -0.87 30.11
C ALA A 290 15.87 0.20 31.04
N ALA A 291 17.19 0.39 30.97
CA ALA A 291 17.92 1.37 31.78
C ALA A 291 17.84 2.82 31.23
N ARG A 292 17.10 3.05 30.15
CA ARG A 292 17.08 4.32 29.40
C ARG A 292 15.65 4.69 29.01
N ASP A 293 15.43 5.98 28.78
CA ASP A 293 14.22 6.45 28.14
C ASP A 293 14.27 6.22 26.62
N THR A 294 13.10 6.33 25.99
CA THR A 294 12.88 6.09 24.57
C THR A 294 13.76 7.00 23.70
N ALA A 295 13.92 8.28 24.09
CA ALA A 295 14.69 9.25 23.32
C ALA A 295 16.19 8.91 23.31
N ALA A 296 16.76 8.59 24.47
CA ALA A 296 18.18 8.24 24.62
C ALA A 296 18.54 6.95 23.85
N VAL A 297 17.65 5.96 23.86
CA VAL A 297 17.82 4.71 23.09
C VAL A 297 17.84 5.01 21.59
N VAL A 298 16.85 5.78 21.11
CA VAL A 298 16.71 6.11 19.69
C VAL A 298 17.90 6.96 19.22
N GLU A 299 18.34 7.94 20.01
CA GLU A 299 19.50 8.78 19.69
C GLU A 299 20.79 7.95 19.55
N ALA A 300 21.10 7.10 20.54
CA ALA A 300 22.31 6.29 20.54
C ALA A 300 22.38 5.33 19.33
N LEU A 301 21.28 4.65 19.01
CA LEU A 301 21.21 3.73 17.88
C LEU A 301 21.21 4.47 16.54
N SER A 302 20.47 5.57 16.44
CA SER A 302 20.42 6.40 15.23
C SER A 302 21.77 7.00 14.89
N ALA A 303 22.51 7.49 15.88
CA ALA A 303 23.88 8.01 15.71
C ALA A 303 24.84 6.93 15.18
N ALA A 304 24.60 5.67 15.52
CA ALA A 304 25.36 4.52 15.02
C ALA A 304 24.83 3.98 13.67
N GLY A 305 23.80 4.61 13.07
CA GLY A 305 23.20 4.20 11.81
C GLY A 305 22.29 2.98 11.91
N ILE A 306 21.87 2.59 13.12
CA ILE A 306 20.93 1.50 13.36
C ILE A 306 19.50 2.03 13.29
N PRO A 307 18.61 1.42 12.47
CA PRO A 307 17.20 1.77 12.46
C PRO A 307 16.56 1.49 13.82
N ALA A 308 16.13 2.56 14.50
CA ALA A 308 15.40 2.51 15.75
C ALA A 308 14.38 3.66 15.83
N GLY A 309 13.30 3.46 16.56
CA GLY A 309 12.30 4.51 16.78
C GLY A 309 11.28 4.16 17.84
N PRO A 310 10.57 5.16 18.37
CA PRO A 310 9.52 4.94 19.36
C PRO A 310 8.36 4.15 18.75
N ALA A 311 7.76 3.25 19.51
CA ALA A 311 6.44 2.70 19.23
C ALA A 311 5.39 3.55 19.94
N LEU A 312 4.89 4.57 19.24
CA LEU A 312 3.91 5.51 19.75
C LEU A 312 2.52 4.89 19.80
N ASP A 313 1.64 5.48 20.61
CA ASP A 313 0.20 5.38 20.47
C ASP A 313 -0.33 6.56 19.65
N ILE A 314 -1.62 6.54 19.28
CA ILE A 314 -2.22 7.62 18.48
C ILE A 314 -2.15 9.00 19.18
N PRO A 315 -2.41 9.12 20.50
CA PRO A 315 -2.14 10.37 21.22
C PRO A 315 -0.66 10.81 21.16
N GLY A 316 0.28 9.87 21.18
CA GLY A 316 1.72 10.12 21.01
C GLY A 316 2.06 10.67 19.63
N VAL A 317 1.49 10.08 18.56
CA VAL A 317 1.63 10.57 17.18
C VAL A 317 1.19 12.04 17.06
N ALA A 318 0.05 12.38 17.67
CA ALA A 318 -0.46 13.75 17.68
C ALA A 318 0.49 14.75 18.37
N ARG A 319 1.27 14.31 19.36
CA ARG A 319 2.22 15.13 20.13
C ARG A 319 3.64 15.11 19.57
N ASP A 320 3.97 14.22 18.64
CA ASP A 320 5.33 14.08 18.11
C ASP A 320 5.74 15.32 17.30
N THR A 321 6.72 16.05 17.82
CA THR A 321 7.22 17.28 17.20
C THR A 321 8.02 17.02 15.93
N GLY A 322 8.62 15.83 15.79
CA GLY A 322 9.34 15.42 14.59
C GLY A 322 8.41 15.18 13.41
N LEU A 323 7.30 14.47 13.62
CA LEU A 323 6.26 14.24 12.61
C LEU A 323 5.57 15.54 12.20
N ARG A 324 5.36 16.47 13.13
CA ARG A 324 4.87 17.83 12.84
C ARG A 324 5.87 18.65 12.03
N ALA A 325 7.16 18.58 12.38
CA ALA A 325 8.22 19.35 11.71
C ALA A 325 8.38 18.99 10.23
N ILE A 326 8.14 17.72 9.86
CA ILE A 326 8.18 17.26 8.47
C ILE A 326 6.82 17.30 7.78
N GLY A 327 5.76 17.70 8.49
CA GLY A 327 4.42 17.87 7.93
C GLY A 327 3.61 16.58 7.76
N THR A 328 4.07 15.45 8.32
CA THR A 328 3.34 14.17 8.38
C THR A 328 2.10 14.27 9.26
N VAL A 329 2.17 15.05 10.34
CA VAL A 329 1.03 15.37 11.20
C VAL A 329 0.75 16.86 11.10
N ARG A 330 -0.48 17.21 10.76
CA ARG A 330 -0.96 18.59 10.62
C ARG A 330 -2.17 18.81 11.50
N ALA A 331 -2.45 20.07 11.80
CA ALA A 331 -3.67 20.48 12.47
C ALA A 331 -4.32 21.63 11.69
N GLU A 332 -5.61 21.50 11.39
CA GLU A 332 -6.41 22.50 10.69
C GLU A 332 -7.75 22.65 11.42
N ASP A 333 -8.10 23.86 11.83
CA ASP A 333 -9.29 24.14 12.66
C ASP A 333 -9.46 23.22 13.88
N GLY A 334 -8.34 22.86 14.53
CA GLY A 334 -8.32 21.97 15.70
C GLY A 334 -8.42 20.47 15.37
N VAL A 335 -8.53 20.10 14.09
CA VAL A 335 -8.59 18.72 13.62
C VAL A 335 -7.21 18.23 13.20
N LEU A 336 -6.79 17.08 13.73
CA LEU A 336 -5.58 16.41 13.29
C LEU A 336 -5.79 15.74 11.94
N LEU A 337 -4.92 16.05 10.98
CA LEU A 337 -4.95 15.50 9.63
C LEU A 337 -3.55 14.99 9.26
N PRO A 338 -3.46 13.86 8.53
CA PRO A 338 -2.19 13.44 7.98
C PRO A 338 -1.72 14.45 6.94
N GLY A 339 -0.40 14.52 6.76
CA GLY A 339 0.21 15.12 5.58
C GLY A 339 -0.26 14.45 4.29
N PRO A 340 0.09 15.03 3.13
CA PRO A 340 -0.21 14.41 1.85
C PRO A 340 0.50 13.05 1.76
N ALA A 341 -0.16 12.07 1.14
CA ALA A 341 0.39 10.72 0.98
C ALA A 341 1.71 10.71 0.19
N TRP A 342 1.94 11.72 -0.65
CA TRP A 342 3.22 12.01 -1.28
C TRP A 342 3.36 13.51 -1.57
N HIS A 343 4.59 13.94 -1.78
CA HIS A 343 4.94 15.29 -2.19
C HIS A 343 5.30 15.31 -3.68
N ALA A 344 4.88 16.36 -4.38
CA ALA A 344 5.23 16.53 -5.79
C ALA A 344 5.59 18.00 -6.08
N SER A 345 6.67 18.23 -6.81
CA SER A 345 7.23 19.59 -6.96
C SER A 345 6.44 20.51 -7.89
N ARG A 346 5.60 19.96 -8.78
CA ARG A 346 4.77 20.74 -9.72
C ARG A 346 3.28 20.61 -9.45
N THR A 347 2.83 19.44 -8.96
CA THR A 347 1.44 19.18 -8.61
C THR A 347 1.31 18.76 -7.14
N PRO A 348 1.57 19.66 -6.18
CA PRO A 348 1.41 19.35 -4.78
C PRO A 348 -0.02 18.92 -4.49
N LEU A 349 -0.18 17.88 -3.66
CA LEU A 349 -1.49 17.38 -3.28
C LEU A 349 -2.21 18.43 -2.46
N LYS A 350 -3.44 18.75 -2.87
CA LYS A 350 -4.31 19.65 -2.12
C LYS A 350 -4.76 18.97 -0.83
N ALA A 351 -4.69 19.69 0.27
CA ALA A 351 -5.31 19.24 1.51
C ALA A 351 -6.84 19.16 1.32
N PRO A 352 -7.52 18.21 1.98
CA PRO A 352 -8.98 18.12 1.93
C PRO A 352 -9.60 19.28 2.73
N THR A 353 -9.85 20.41 2.08
CA THR A 353 -10.29 21.67 2.71
C THR A 353 -11.39 22.37 1.91
N PRO A 354 -12.33 23.08 2.56
CA PRO A 354 -13.21 22.61 3.62
C PRO A 354 -14.27 21.61 3.09
N ILE A 355 -15.17 21.12 3.96
CA ILE A 355 -16.35 20.35 3.51
C ILE A 355 -17.29 21.32 2.78
N ALA A 356 -17.58 21.06 1.50
CA ALA A 356 -18.50 21.89 0.74
C ALA A 356 -19.93 21.76 1.27
N THR A 357 -20.72 22.82 1.14
CA THR A 357 -22.17 22.75 1.36
C THR A 357 -22.78 21.74 0.38
N ALA A 358 -23.75 20.95 0.84
CA ALA A 358 -24.47 20.03 -0.02
C ALA A 358 -25.16 20.79 -1.16
N LEU A 359 -25.01 20.27 -2.37
CA LEU A 359 -25.67 20.76 -3.56
C LEU A 359 -27.17 20.44 -3.49
N GLU A 360 -28.01 21.41 -3.85
CA GLU A 360 -29.47 21.24 -3.89
C GLU A 360 -29.93 20.46 -5.14
N ALA A 361 -29.14 20.52 -6.22
CA ALA A 361 -29.43 19.86 -7.49
C ALA A 361 -28.14 19.55 -8.27
N ILE A 362 -28.25 18.75 -9.33
CA ILE A 362 -27.15 18.51 -10.27
C ILE A 362 -26.68 19.85 -10.84
N PRO A 363 -25.40 20.23 -10.67
CA PRO A 363 -24.86 21.49 -11.18
C PRO A 363 -25.12 21.69 -12.68
N GLY A 364 -25.56 22.89 -13.06
CA GLY A 364 -25.93 23.21 -14.45
C GLY A 364 -24.77 23.19 -15.43
N ASP A 365 -23.53 23.29 -14.94
CA ASP A 365 -22.29 23.23 -15.72
C ASP A 365 -21.82 21.79 -16.01
N LEU A 366 -22.47 20.77 -15.43
CA LEU A 366 -22.25 19.37 -15.79
C LEU A 366 -22.97 19.04 -17.10
N ALA A 367 -22.26 19.24 -18.21
CA ALA A 367 -22.70 18.84 -19.53
C ALA A 367 -22.47 17.34 -19.78
N PRO A 368 -23.39 16.64 -20.48
CA PRO A 368 -23.14 15.27 -20.93
C PRO A 368 -21.88 15.20 -21.77
N ARG A 369 -21.12 14.13 -21.58
CA ARG A 369 -19.90 13.95 -22.36
C ARG A 369 -20.22 13.60 -23.81
N ARG A 370 -19.45 14.17 -24.74
CA ARG A 370 -19.54 13.79 -26.15
C ARG A 370 -19.05 12.34 -26.31
N PRO A 371 -19.75 11.47 -27.07
CA PRO A 371 -19.29 10.14 -27.36
C PRO A 371 -17.88 10.16 -27.97
N ALA A 372 -17.05 9.18 -27.62
CA ALA A 372 -15.81 8.92 -28.31
C ALA A 372 -16.11 8.49 -29.76
N PRO A 373 -15.16 8.66 -30.70
CA PRO A 373 -15.33 8.19 -32.07
C PRO A 373 -15.63 6.69 -32.10
N ALA A 374 -16.63 6.28 -32.89
CA ALA A 374 -16.93 4.88 -33.08
C ALA A 374 -15.73 4.14 -33.70
N GLY A 375 -15.40 2.96 -33.19
CA GLY A 375 -14.30 2.13 -33.69
C GLY A 375 -12.93 2.37 -33.03
N ALA A 376 -12.87 3.09 -31.91
CA ALA A 376 -11.65 3.21 -31.11
C ALA A 376 -11.14 1.83 -30.65
N THR A 377 -9.83 1.60 -30.79
CA THR A 377 -9.16 0.36 -30.36
C THR A 377 -7.97 0.69 -29.47
N VAL A 378 -7.68 -0.22 -28.54
CA VAL A 378 -6.53 -0.08 -27.64
C VAL A 378 -5.25 -0.35 -28.41
N SER A 379 -4.30 0.58 -28.35
CA SER A 379 -3.00 0.45 -29.06
C SER A 379 -1.93 -0.30 -28.27
N GLY A 380 -2.17 -0.57 -26.98
CA GLY A 380 -1.31 -1.38 -26.12
C GLY A 380 -1.55 -1.11 -24.62
N PRO A 381 -0.71 -1.67 -23.73
CA PRO A 381 -0.79 -1.37 -22.29
C PRO A 381 -0.70 0.13 -21.96
N PRO A 382 -1.16 0.57 -20.77
CA PRO A 382 -1.18 2.00 -20.39
C PRO A 382 0.19 2.68 -20.46
N LEU A 383 1.26 1.97 -20.10
CA LEU A 383 2.62 2.50 -20.04
C LEU A 383 3.52 2.00 -21.16
N ALA A 384 2.94 1.44 -22.22
CA ALA A 384 3.67 1.02 -23.40
C ALA A 384 4.56 2.15 -23.94
N GLY A 385 5.83 1.83 -24.20
CA GLY A 385 6.83 2.77 -24.71
C GLY A 385 7.49 3.66 -23.66
N LEU A 386 7.12 3.56 -22.37
CA LEU A 386 7.81 4.27 -21.30
C LEU A 386 8.95 3.44 -20.72
N ARG A 387 10.10 4.08 -20.49
CA ARG A 387 11.26 3.47 -19.81
C ARG A 387 11.44 4.05 -18.42
N ILE A 388 11.59 3.17 -17.43
CA ILE A 388 11.77 3.57 -16.04
C ILE A 388 13.04 2.94 -15.50
N LEU A 389 13.92 3.79 -14.97
CA LEU A 389 15.14 3.37 -14.32
C LEU A 389 14.87 3.09 -12.83
N ASP A 390 15.19 1.89 -12.39
CA ASP A 390 14.95 1.41 -11.03
C ASP A 390 16.30 1.23 -10.30
N LEU A 391 16.62 2.16 -9.40
CA LEU A 391 17.78 2.11 -8.50
C LEU A 391 17.40 1.61 -7.10
N THR A 392 16.27 0.94 -6.98
CA THR A 392 15.68 0.59 -5.69
C THR A 392 16.08 -0.82 -5.23
N ARG A 393 16.01 -1.03 -3.91
CA ARG A 393 16.34 -2.29 -3.23
C ARG A 393 15.25 -2.68 -2.23
N PHE A 394 15.18 -3.95 -1.83
CA PHE A 394 14.20 -4.46 -0.87
C PHE A 394 12.75 -4.40 -1.39
N ALA A 395 11.79 -3.85 -0.63
CA ALA A 395 10.37 -3.90 -0.96
C ALA A 395 9.82 -2.58 -1.55
N ALA A 396 9.89 -1.46 -0.83
CA ALA A 396 9.10 -0.27 -1.14
C ALA A 396 9.28 0.27 -2.58
N GLY A 397 10.51 0.56 -2.97
CA GLY A 397 10.81 1.02 -4.33
C GLY A 397 10.55 -0.06 -5.39
N PRO A 398 10.98 -1.32 -5.17
CA PRO A 398 10.75 -2.37 -6.15
C PRO A 398 9.28 -2.64 -6.48
N ILE A 399 8.38 -2.47 -5.50
CA ILE A 399 6.93 -2.60 -5.70
C ILE A 399 6.40 -1.54 -6.68
N ALA A 400 6.86 -0.29 -6.59
CA ALA A 400 6.48 0.75 -7.55
C ALA A 400 6.87 0.33 -8.98
N GLY A 401 8.11 -0.15 -9.15
CA GLY A 401 8.59 -0.69 -10.43
C GLY A 401 7.74 -1.89 -10.90
N LEU A 402 7.37 -2.80 -10.01
CA LEU A 402 6.52 -3.96 -10.34
C LEU A 402 5.13 -3.54 -10.84
N VAL A 403 4.47 -2.59 -10.16
CA VAL A 403 3.18 -2.06 -10.58
C VAL A 403 3.29 -1.43 -11.96
N LEU A 404 4.31 -0.60 -12.19
CA LEU A 404 4.51 0.08 -13.47
C LEU A 404 4.87 -0.92 -14.60
N ALA A 405 5.66 -1.96 -14.31
CA ALA A 405 5.92 -3.07 -15.23
C ALA A 405 4.64 -3.81 -15.61
N SER A 406 3.77 -4.10 -14.64
CA SER A 406 2.49 -4.78 -14.88
C SER A 406 1.54 -3.97 -15.76
N LEU A 407 1.72 -2.64 -15.78
CA LEU A 407 1.00 -1.71 -16.66
C LEU A 407 1.73 -1.48 -18.00
N GLY A 408 2.83 -2.18 -18.27
CA GLY A 408 3.53 -2.21 -19.55
C GLY A 408 4.73 -1.28 -19.70
N ALA A 409 5.27 -0.71 -18.62
CA ALA A 409 6.51 0.05 -18.67
C ALA A 409 7.74 -0.88 -18.78
N GLU A 410 8.76 -0.45 -19.53
CA GLU A 410 10.08 -1.11 -19.50
C GLU A 410 10.83 -0.68 -18.23
N ILE A 411 10.98 -1.59 -17.27
CA ILE A 411 11.76 -1.33 -16.06
C ILE A 411 13.17 -1.85 -16.23
N VAL A 412 14.14 -0.94 -16.13
CA VAL A 412 15.58 -1.25 -16.13
C VAL A 412 16.09 -1.12 -14.70
N LYS A 413 16.30 -2.25 -14.03
CA LYS A 413 16.88 -2.30 -12.69
C LYS A 413 18.39 -2.22 -12.76
N VAL A 414 18.97 -1.22 -12.10
CA VAL A 414 20.42 -1.09 -11.95
C VAL A 414 20.85 -1.74 -10.65
N GLU A 415 21.76 -2.68 -10.76
CA GLU A 415 22.29 -3.42 -9.63
C GLU A 415 23.78 -3.17 -9.47
N ALA A 416 24.26 -3.25 -8.22
CA ALA A 416 25.68 -3.18 -7.92
C ALA A 416 26.41 -4.46 -8.41
N PRO A 417 27.75 -4.44 -8.54
CA PRO A 417 28.51 -5.68 -8.73
C PRO A 417 28.17 -6.71 -7.64
N GLY A 418 27.69 -7.88 -8.05
CA GLY A 418 27.20 -8.93 -7.16
C GLY A 418 25.67 -8.96 -6.97
N GLY A 419 24.94 -7.97 -7.49
CA GLY A 419 23.48 -7.93 -7.44
C GLY A 419 22.90 -7.41 -6.12
N GLU A 420 21.58 -7.31 -6.06
CA GLU A 420 20.87 -7.07 -4.79
C GLU A 420 20.99 -8.28 -3.86
N GLU A 421 21.22 -8.05 -2.56
CA GLU A 421 21.45 -9.12 -1.57
C GLU A 421 20.28 -10.11 -1.47
N THR A 422 19.06 -9.63 -1.70
CA THR A 422 17.83 -10.44 -1.63
C THR A 422 17.76 -11.53 -2.69
N ARG A 423 18.58 -11.45 -3.77
CA ARG A 423 18.77 -12.55 -4.74
C ARG A 423 19.30 -13.82 -4.08
N SER A 424 19.99 -13.70 -2.95
CA SER A 424 20.58 -14.83 -2.23
C SER A 424 19.76 -15.28 -1.01
N TRP A 425 18.66 -14.60 -0.67
CA TRP A 425 17.90 -14.95 0.53
C TRP A 425 17.10 -16.24 0.35
N ALA A 426 17.01 -17.06 1.40
CA ALA A 426 16.14 -18.23 1.40
C ALA A 426 14.67 -17.83 1.66
N PRO A 427 13.68 -18.59 1.16
CA PRO A 427 13.83 -19.74 0.26
C PRO A 427 14.21 -19.32 -1.17
N ARG A 428 14.92 -20.20 -1.91
CA ARG A 428 15.39 -19.93 -3.27
C ARG A 428 14.69 -20.85 -4.29
N PHE A 429 14.40 -20.30 -5.47
CA PHE A 429 13.85 -21.00 -6.64
C PHE A 429 14.78 -20.74 -7.81
N GLY A 430 15.29 -21.79 -8.47
CA GLY A 430 16.29 -21.61 -9.53
C GLY A 430 17.54 -20.85 -9.06
N GLY A 431 17.96 -21.04 -7.80
CA GLY A 431 19.11 -20.32 -7.23
C GLY A 431 18.84 -18.88 -6.80
N VAL A 432 17.69 -18.29 -7.12
CA VAL A 432 17.32 -16.91 -6.77
C VAL A 432 16.32 -16.88 -5.61
N GLY A 433 16.51 -15.95 -4.67
CA GLY A 433 15.63 -15.78 -3.52
C GLY A 433 14.21 -15.40 -3.90
N GLY A 434 13.24 -16.08 -3.28
CA GLY A 434 11.81 -15.83 -3.45
C GLY A 434 11.42 -14.38 -3.17
N TYR A 435 12.08 -13.73 -2.20
CA TYR A 435 11.90 -12.30 -1.93
C TYR A 435 12.20 -11.44 -3.17
N PHE A 436 13.34 -11.69 -3.84
CA PHE A 436 13.71 -10.94 -5.03
C PHE A 436 12.73 -11.19 -6.17
N ILE A 437 12.34 -12.45 -6.38
CA ILE A 437 11.34 -12.85 -7.39
C ILE A 437 10.02 -12.09 -7.18
N SER A 438 9.52 -12.07 -5.94
CA SER A 438 8.22 -11.45 -5.59
C SER A 438 8.09 -9.96 -5.93
N TYR A 439 9.21 -9.23 -6.01
CA TYR A 439 9.23 -7.77 -6.22
C TYR A 439 9.92 -7.31 -7.50
N ASN A 440 10.70 -8.17 -8.16
CA ASN A 440 11.48 -7.81 -9.35
C ASN A 440 11.13 -8.64 -10.59
N ALA A 441 10.07 -9.44 -10.54
CA ALA A 441 9.50 -10.11 -11.71
C ALA A 441 9.24 -9.11 -12.86
N GLY A 442 9.71 -9.46 -14.06
CA GLY A 442 9.54 -8.65 -15.28
C GLY A 442 10.45 -7.44 -15.45
N LYS A 443 11.40 -7.23 -14.52
CA LYS A 443 12.41 -6.18 -14.67
C LYS A 443 13.62 -6.68 -15.43
N ARG A 444 14.16 -5.83 -16.30
CA ARG A 444 15.45 -6.02 -16.97
C ARG A 444 16.56 -5.70 -15.99
N SER A 445 17.71 -6.37 -16.06
CA SER A 445 18.80 -6.20 -15.09
C SER A 445 20.08 -5.76 -15.78
N VAL A 446 20.66 -4.65 -15.29
CA VAL A 446 21.98 -4.14 -15.68
C VAL A 446 22.86 -3.98 -14.45
N VAL A 447 24.17 -4.15 -14.61
CA VAL A 447 25.14 -4.01 -13.52
C VAL A 447 25.98 -2.75 -13.73
N LEU A 448 25.98 -1.86 -12.74
CA LEU A 448 26.81 -0.65 -12.73
C LEU A 448 27.49 -0.49 -11.37
N ASP A 449 28.82 -0.33 -11.36
CA ASP A 449 29.54 0.12 -10.16
C ASP A 449 29.51 1.65 -10.09
N LEU A 450 28.55 2.22 -9.34
CA LEU A 450 28.43 3.67 -9.20
C LEU A 450 29.62 4.32 -8.44
N ARG A 451 30.55 3.52 -7.90
CA ARG A 451 31.82 4.02 -7.35
C ARG A 451 32.86 4.31 -8.44
N SER A 452 32.73 3.71 -9.63
CA SER A 452 33.61 3.97 -10.77
C SER A 452 33.09 5.11 -11.65
N ALA A 453 33.99 5.77 -12.37
CA ALA A 453 33.61 6.82 -13.33
C ALA A 453 32.78 6.25 -14.49
N GLU A 454 33.13 5.05 -14.94
CA GLU A 454 32.40 4.32 -15.99
C GLU A 454 30.97 3.97 -15.57
N GLY A 455 30.77 3.46 -14.35
CA GLY A 455 29.43 3.13 -13.86
C GLY A 455 28.55 4.37 -13.72
N ARG A 456 29.13 5.51 -13.31
CA ARG A 456 28.42 6.80 -13.31
C ARG A 456 28.09 7.29 -14.72
N ALA A 457 29.02 7.17 -15.68
CA ALA A 457 28.75 7.52 -17.07
C ALA A 457 27.64 6.63 -17.68
N GLY A 458 27.65 5.34 -17.38
CA GLY A 458 26.59 4.42 -17.78
C GLY A 458 25.23 4.77 -17.18
N LEU A 459 25.19 5.15 -15.90
CA LEU A 459 23.96 5.61 -15.26
C LEU A 459 23.43 6.90 -15.92
N ASP A 460 24.32 7.84 -16.23
CA ASP A 460 23.96 9.08 -16.92
C ASP A 460 23.34 8.83 -18.30
N ALA A 461 23.94 7.91 -19.06
CA ALA A 461 23.45 7.51 -20.36
C ALA A 461 22.08 6.81 -20.29
N LEU A 462 21.84 6.00 -19.26
CA LEU A 462 20.52 5.40 -19.01
C LEU A 462 19.48 6.46 -18.67
N VAL A 463 19.81 7.38 -17.76
CA VAL A 463 18.93 8.50 -17.35
C VAL A 463 18.50 9.34 -18.56
N ALA A 464 19.41 9.58 -19.50
CA ALA A 464 19.11 10.36 -20.71
C ALA A 464 18.00 9.76 -21.59
N SER A 465 17.79 8.44 -21.50
CA SER A 465 16.74 7.72 -22.25
C SER A 465 15.51 7.36 -21.41
N ALA A 466 15.49 7.70 -20.12
CA ALA A 466 14.43 7.30 -19.20
C ALA A 466 13.32 8.37 -19.09
N ASP A 467 12.09 7.90 -18.94
CA ASP A 467 10.93 8.73 -18.61
C ASP A 467 10.82 9.04 -17.13
N ALA A 468 11.23 8.07 -16.31
CA ALA A 468 11.25 8.18 -14.87
C ALA A 468 12.47 7.47 -14.28
N LEU A 469 12.93 7.98 -13.14
CA LEU A 469 13.93 7.39 -12.28
C LEU A 469 13.30 7.16 -10.91
N ILE A 470 13.40 5.94 -10.37
CA ILE A 470 12.94 5.61 -9.02
C ILE A 470 14.13 5.16 -8.19
N HIS A 471 14.27 5.70 -6.98
CA HIS A 471 15.27 5.24 -6.03
C HIS A 471 14.73 5.20 -4.59
N ASN A 472 15.34 4.38 -3.74
CA ASN A 472 15.12 4.39 -2.30
C ASN A 472 16.42 4.46 -1.49
N VAL A 473 17.46 5.03 -2.10
CA VAL A 473 18.69 5.35 -1.38
C VAL A 473 18.46 6.43 -0.33
N ARG A 474 19.36 6.48 0.67
CA ARG A 474 19.30 7.50 1.73
C ARG A 474 19.33 8.93 1.13
N PRO A 475 18.54 9.88 1.67
CA PRO A 475 18.54 11.26 1.19
C PRO A 475 19.95 11.87 1.15
N GLY A 476 20.31 12.50 0.03
CA GLY A 476 21.64 13.09 -0.17
C GLY A 476 22.70 12.13 -0.75
N ALA A 477 22.42 10.82 -0.87
CA ALA A 477 23.41 9.86 -1.35
C ALA A 477 23.61 9.93 -2.87
N LEU A 478 22.55 10.07 -3.67
CA LEU A 478 22.66 10.22 -5.12
C LEU A 478 23.19 11.59 -5.52
N GLU A 479 22.88 12.63 -4.74
CA GLU A 479 23.39 13.99 -4.92
C GLU A 479 24.92 14.00 -4.86
N LYS A 480 25.52 13.29 -3.90
CA LYS A 480 26.98 13.13 -3.79
C LYS A 480 27.60 12.44 -5.01
N LEU A 481 26.82 11.66 -5.75
CA LEU A 481 27.24 10.98 -6.98
C LEU A 481 26.93 11.80 -8.25
N GLY A 482 26.31 12.99 -8.12
CA GLY A 482 25.92 13.85 -9.25
C GLY A 482 24.51 13.58 -9.80
N PHE A 483 23.73 12.71 -9.15
CA PHE A 483 22.41 12.26 -9.59
C PHE A 483 21.26 12.83 -8.74
N GLY A 484 21.43 14.03 -8.19
CA GLY A 484 20.39 14.72 -7.42
C GLY A 484 19.22 15.19 -8.30
N PRO A 485 18.02 15.40 -7.72
CA PRO A 485 16.83 15.76 -8.48
C PRO A 485 17.00 17.08 -9.26
N ALA A 486 17.47 18.14 -8.61
CA ALA A 486 17.63 19.45 -9.24
C ALA A 486 18.56 19.43 -10.48
N PRO A 487 19.82 18.95 -10.42
CA PRO A 487 20.69 18.91 -11.60
C PRO A 487 20.20 17.91 -12.67
N LEU A 488 19.62 16.76 -12.29
CA LEU A 488 19.08 15.82 -13.28
C LEU A 488 17.91 16.40 -14.06
N MET A 489 16.96 17.03 -13.35
CA MET A 489 15.77 17.60 -13.98
C MET A 489 16.10 18.86 -14.79
N GLN A 490 17.17 19.58 -14.47
CA GLN A 490 17.67 20.67 -15.32
C GLN A 490 18.20 20.13 -16.67
N ARG A 491 18.94 19.02 -16.65
CA ARG A 491 19.49 18.39 -17.88
C ARG A 491 18.45 17.60 -18.65
N HIS A 492 17.49 17.00 -17.95
CA HIS A 492 16.39 16.21 -18.52
C HIS A 492 15.05 16.78 -18.03
N PRO A 493 14.54 17.89 -18.61
CA PRO A 493 13.34 18.57 -18.13
C PRO A 493 12.06 17.73 -18.14
N ARG A 494 12.05 16.60 -18.86
CA ARG A 494 10.94 15.65 -18.96
C ARG A 494 11.03 14.48 -17.96
N LEU A 495 12.13 14.37 -17.22
CA LEU A 495 12.36 13.27 -16.28
C LEU A 495 11.46 13.41 -15.07
N ILE A 496 10.75 12.33 -14.73
CA ILE A 496 10.09 12.19 -13.44
C ILE A 496 11.11 11.59 -12.47
N TYR A 497 11.42 12.30 -11.40
CA TYR A 497 12.36 11.84 -10.38
C TYR A 497 11.55 11.37 -9.17
N ALA A 498 11.60 10.09 -8.84
CA ALA A 498 10.83 9.51 -7.75
C ALA A 498 11.75 8.97 -6.64
N SER A 499 11.49 9.38 -5.41
CA SER A 499 12.19 8.91 -4.21
C SER A 499 11.23 8.27 -3.22
N VAL A 500 11.62 7.12 -2.69
CA VAL A 500 10.91 6.46 -1.58
C VAL A 500 11.87 6.33 -0.40
N SER A 501 11.54 6.92 0.75
CA SER A 501 12.42 6.91 1.91
C SER A 501 11.62 6.92 3.21
N GLY A 502 12.26 6.66 4.36
CA GLY A 502 11.56 6.60 5.64
C GLY A 502 10.77 7.87 5.98
N PHE A 503 11.42 9.03 5.85
CA PHE A 503 10.89 10.32 6.29
C PHE A 503 10.76 11.35 5.16
N GLY A 504 10.79 10.92 3.90
CA GLY A 504 10.88 11.81 2.74
C GLY A 504 12.28 12.44 2.58
N GLN A 505 12.49 13.16 1.48
CA GLN A 505 13.76 13.85 1.18
C GLN A 505 13.99 15.08 2.05
N THR A 506 12.94 15.66 2.63
CA THR A 506 13.01 16.83 3.52
C THR A 506 13.06 16.47 5.00
N GLY A 507 12.83 15.19 5.34
CA GLY A 507 12.84 14.72 6.71
C GLY A 507 14.22 14.38 7.26
N PRO A 508 14.29 13.89 8.51
CA PRO A 508 15.55 13.51 9.13
C PRO A 508 16.22 12.35 8.37
N LYS A 509 17.55 12.45 8.22
CA LYS A 509 18.38 11.48 7.47
C LYS A 509 18.72 10.24 8.30
N LEU A 510 17.70 9.65 8.91
CA LEU A 510 17.82 8.48 9.76
C LEU A 510 17.61 7.19 8.97
N ALA A 511 18.23 6.11 9.46
CA ALA A 511 17.95 4.78 8.94
C ALA A 511 16.50 4.39 9.31
N ALA A 512 15.75 3.90 8.35
CA ALA A 512 14.34 3.58 8.51
C ALA A 512 14.05 2.22 7.86
N LEU A 513 13.25 1.42 8.56
CA LEU A 513 12.69 0.15 8.08
C LEU A 513 11.22 0.11 8.43
N ASP A 514 10.46 -0.71 7.71
CA ASP A 514 9.01 -0.83 7.84
C ASP A 514 8.51 -0.84 9.29
N THR A 515 9.07 -1.72 10.12
CA THR A 515 8.60 -1.88 11.50
C THR A 515 8.78 -0.60 12.32
N VAL A 516 9.89 0.12 12.15
CA VAL A 516 10.12 1.42 12.81
C VAL A 516 9.07 2.44 12.38
N MET A 517 8.69 2.46 11.10
CA MET A 517 7.65 3.36 10.60
C MET A 517 6.28 3.00 11.16
N GLN A 518 5.93 1.70 11.23
CA GLN A 518 4.69 1.24 11.84
C GLN A 518 4.56 1.72 13.30
N GLY A 519 5.63 1.58 14.10
CA GLY A 519 5.60 2.01 15.50
C GLY A 519 5.53 3.53 15.65
N ARG A 520 6.32 4.27 14.85
CA ARG A 520 6.40 5.72 14.99
C ARG A 520 5.09 6.44 14.66
N VAL A 521 4.23 5.85 13.85
CA VAL A 521 2.92 6.41 13.46
C VAL A 521 1.73 5.73 14.14
N GLY A 522 1.98 5.02 15.23
CA GLY A 522 0.94 4.48 16.10
C GLY A 522 0.23 3.23 15.59
N LEU A 523 0.68 2.63 14.49
CA LEU A 523 0.02 1.43 13.96
C LEU A 523 0.17 0.24 14.90
N THR A 524 1.34 0.09 15.53
CA THR A 524 1.61 -1.06 16.41
C THR A 524 0.79 -1.05 17.71
N SER A 525 0.28 0.11 18.13
CA SER A 525 -0.61 0.21 19.30
C SER A 525 -2.06 -0.14 18.97
N LEU A 526 -2.40 -0.25 17.67
CA LEU A 526 -3.74 -0.56 17.17
C LEU A 526 -3.91 -2.04 16.81
N ILE A 527 -2.99 -2.90 17.26
CA ILE A 527 -2.99 -4.33 17.01
C ILE A 527 -2.89 -5.05 18.36
N GLY A 528 -3.75 -6.04 18.59
CA GLY A 528 -3.86 -6.70 19.89
C GLY A 528 -4.67 -5.91 20.91
N ASP A 529 -4.36 -6.13 22.19
CA ASP A 529 -5.00 -5.49 23.33
C ASP A 529 -4.31 -4.19 23.78
N GLY A 530 -3.27 -3.76 23.06
CA GLY A 530 -2.48 -2.56 23.35
C GLY A 530 -1.44 -2.72 24.47
N SER A 531 -1.35 -3.89 25.11
CA SER A 531 -0.38 -4.12 26.20
C SER A 531 1.07 -4.25 25.73
N LEU A 532 1.26 -4.80 24.53
CA LEU A 532 2.54 -5.01 23.87
C LEU A 532 2.42 -4.58 22.41
N PRO A 533 3.19 -3.59 21.93
CA PRO A 533 3.12 -3.16 20.54
C PRO A 533 3.41 -4.33 19.59
N CYS A 534 2.48 -4.55 18.67
CA CYS A 534 2.53 -5.66 17.71
C CYS A 534 2.51 -5.09 16.30
N ARG A 535 3.45 -5.50 15.44
CA ARG A 535 3.45 -5.10 14.03
C ARG A 535 2.45 -5.92 13.20
N LEU A 536 2.03 -5.40 12.06
CA LEU A 536 1.46 -6.24 11.01
C LEU A 536 2.51 -7.25 10.53
N GLY A 537 2.10 -8.50 10.31
CA GLY A 537 3.00 -9.60 9.93
C GLY A 537 3.71 -9.43 8.59
N PHE A 538 3.27 -8.48 7.77
CA PHE A 538 3.82 -8.11 6.48
C PHE A 538 4.28 -6.64 6.46
N SER A 539 5.07 -6.26 5.46
CA SER A 539 5.71 -4.95 5.37
C SER A 539 4.77 -3.86 4.82
N ILE A 540 3.72 -3.49 5.57
CA ILE A 540 2.70 -2.52 5.13
C ILE A 540 3.28 -1.15 4.75
N ALA A 541 4.30 -0.65 5.47
CA ALA A 541 4.89 0.66 5.21
C ALA A 541 5.63 0.64 3.88
N ASP A 542 6.35 -0.45 3.59
CA ASP A 542 6.99 -0.64 2.30
C ASP A 542 5.96 -0.78 1.19
N GLN A 543 4.96 -1.65 1.38
CA GLN A 543 3.95 -1.96 0.37
C GLN A 543 3.12 -0.74 -0.02
N LEU A 544 2.58 -0.05 0.98
CA LEU A 544 1.77 1.14 0.75
C LEU A 544 2.58 2.27 0.11
N SER A 545 3.83 2.47 0.53
CA SER A 545 4.72 3.48 -0.08
C SER A 545 5.04 3.17 -1.53
N GLY A 546 5.26 1.89 -1.87
CA GLY A 546 5.48 1.46 -3.26
C GLY A 546 4.25 1.70 -4.14
N HIS A 547 3.06 1.37 -3.64
CA HIS A 547 1.81 1.66 -4.34
C HIS A 547 1.57 3.17 -4.52
N ILE A 548 1.84 3.96 -3.48
CA ILE A 548 1.74 5.42 -3.54
C ILE A 548 2.76 6.00 -4.54
N ALA A 549 4.00 5.50 -4.58
CA ALA A 549 5.00 5.94 -5.52
C ALA A 549 4.58 5.66 -6.98
N ALA A 550 3.97 4.50 -7.26
CA ALA A 550 3.40 4.21 -8.57
C ALA A 550 2.28 5.20 -8.94
N ALA A 551 1.35 5.48 -8.02
CA ALA A 551 0.29 6.47 -8.22
C ALA A 551 0.87 7.88 -8.47
N GLY A 552 1.87 8.28 -7.69
CA GLY A 552 2.55 9.56 -7.82
C GLY A 552 3.28 9.71 -9.15
N ILE A 553 3.93 8.66 -9.65
CA ILE A 553 4.58 8.65 -10.98
C ILE A 553 3.54 8.77 -12.09
N LEU A 554 2.41 8.05 -12.01
CA LEU A 554 1.32 8.18 -12.98
C LEU A 554 0.70 9.58 -12.98
N ALA A 555 0.50 10.19 -11.79
CA ALA A 555 0.05 11.57 -11.68
C ALA A 555 1.08 12.55 -12.26
N ALA A 556 2.37 12.29 -12.06
CA ALA A 556 3.44 13.08 -12.65
C ALA A 556 3.52 12.93 -14.18
N LEU A 557 3.22 11.75 -14.72
CA LEU A 557 3.07 11.54 -16.16
C LEU A 557 1.90 12.33 -16.72
N ALA A 558 0.74 12.34 -16.05
CA ALA A 558 -0.42 13.13 -16.48
C ALA A 558 -0.13 14.64 -16.50
N GLU A 559 0.60 15.15 -15.51
CA GLU A 559 1.07 16.55 -15.56
C GLU A 559 2.09 16.78 -16.68
N ARG A 560 3.04 15.84 -16.88
CA ARG A 560 4.03 15.95 -17.95
C ARG A 560 3.41 15.98 -19.33
N GLU A 561 2.30 15.30 -19.55
CA GLU A 561 1.55 15.35 -20.81
C GLU A 561 0.94 16.73 -21.07
N ARG A 562 0.57 17.45 -20.02
CA ARG A 562 0.00 18.80 -20.12
C ARG A 562 1.06 19.89 -20.24
N SER A 563 2.09 19.85 -19.40
CA SER A 563 3.10 20.92 -19.33
C SER A 563 4.35 20.64 -20.15
N GLY A 564 4.57 19.38 -20.55
CA GLY A 564 5.81 18.94 -21.17
C GLY A 564 6.96 18.76 -20.19
N LEU A 565 6.76 18.94 -18.88
CA LEU A 565 7.80 18.91 -17.85
C LEU A 565 7.58 17.78 -16.85
N GLY A 566 8.66 17.09 -16.49
CA GLY A 566 8.69 16.14 -15.38
C GLY A 566 8.66 16.85 -14.02
N GLN A 567 8.56 16.07 -12.95
CA GLN A 567 8.57 16.59 -11.59
C GLN A 567 9.25 15.62 -10.60
N LEU A 568 9.62 16.13 -9.44
CA LEU A 568 9.96 15.32 -8.28
C LEU A 568 8.68 14.73 -7.69
N VAL A 569 8.70 13.43 -7.37
CA VAL A 569 7.71 12.70 -6.58
C VAL A 569 8.45 12.13 -5.37
N ASP A 570 8.12 12.60 -4.17
CA ASP A 570 8.75 12.16 -2.93
C ASP A 570 7.74 11.48 -2.02
N VAL A 571 8.04 10.25 -1.63
CA VAL A 571 7.20 9.42 -0.76
C VAL A 571 7.96 9.11 0.53
N GLY A 572 7.49 9.69 1.63
CA GLY A 572 7.86 9.30 2.97
C GLY A 572 7.05 8.09 3.44
N MET A 573 7.71 7.03 3.91
CA MET A 573 7.01 5.89 4.51
C MET A 573 6.20 6.31 5.74
N CYS A 574 6.71 7.26 6.53
CA CYS A 574 5.94 7.87 7.61
C CYS A 574 4.64 8.52 7.11
N ASP A 575 4.67 9.25 6.00
CA ASP A 575 3.47 9.89 5.44
C ASP A 575 2.46 8.86 4.93
N ALA A 576 2.94 7.81 4.26
CA ALA A 576 2.10 6.72 3.78
C ALA A 576 1.36 6.01 4.93
N VAL A 577 2.07 5.68 6.02
CA VAL A 577 1.45 4.97 7.15
C VAL A 577 0.64 5.91 8.05
N ALA A 578 1.02 7.18 8.18
CA ALA A 578 0.18 8.20 8.81
C ALA A 578 -1.14 8.38 8.04
N TRP A 579 -1.08 8.38 6.71
CA TRP A 579 -2.27 8.35 5.86
C TRP A 579 -3.11 7.10 6.16
N LEU A 580 -2.51 5.91 6.33
CA LEU A 580 -3.22 4.69 6.73
C LEU A 580 -3.93 4.81 8.10
N THR A 581 -3.28 5.40 9.12
CA THR A 581 -3.84 5.44 10.49
C THR A 581 -4.79 6.61 10.74
N ARG A 582 -4.95 7.53 9.77
CA ARG A 582 -5.70 8.78 9.94
C ARG A 582 -7.12 8.67 10.49
N LEU A 583 -7.84 7.58 10.18
CA LEU A 583 -9.22 7.40 10.66
C LEU A 583 -9.29 7.05 12.15
N SER A 584 -8.17 6.65 12.76
CA SER A 584 -8.06 6.39 14.21
C SER A 584 -7.67 7.64 15.00
N TRP A 585 -7.21 8.71 14.35
CA TRP A 585 -6.71 9.92 15.01
C TRP A 585 -7.76 10.71 15.80
N PRO A 586 -9.03 10.84 15.35
CA PRO A 586 -10.03 11.65 16.04
C PRO A 586 -10.29 11.18 17.48
N ASN A 587 -10.35 9.86 17.67
CA ASN A 587 -10.75 9.26 18.95
C ASN A 587 -9.60 8.50 19.63
N GLY A 588 -8.44 8.38 18.97
CA GLY A 588 -7.29 7.63 19.45
C GLY A 588 -7.46 6.10 19.43
N THR A 589 -8.54 5.59 18.84
CA THR A 589 -8.99 4.20 18.95
C THR A 589 -9.28 3.57 17.57
N SER A 590 -9.96 2.42 17.57
CA SER A 590 -10.31 1.66 16.36
C SER A 590 -11.01 2.52 15.30
N ALA A 591 -10.59 2.37 14.05
CA ALA A 591 -11.27 2.92 12.86
C ALA A 591 -12.09 1.86 12.11
N VAL A 592 -12.14 0.63 12.62
CA VAL A 592 -12.94 -0.47 12.11
C VAL A 592 -13.98 -0.88 13.14
N GLY A 593 -15.08 -1.48 12.68
CA GLY A 593 -16.12 -2.01 13.57
C GLY A 593 -15.61 -3.11 14.49
N GLU A 594 -16.35 -3.38 15.57
CA GLU A 594 -16.01 -4.42 16.54
C GLU A 594 -16.05 -5.82 15.92
N PHE A 595 -15.18 -6.69 16.44
CA PHE A 595 -15.05 -8.07 15.98
C PHE A 595 -14.57 -9.01 17.08
N VAL A 596 -14.98 -10.27 16.98
CA VAL A 596 -14.60 -11.34 17.91
C VAL A 596 -13.84 -12.43 17.15
N ARG A 597 -12.73 -12.91 17.72
CA ARG A 597 -12.03 -14.11 17.24
C ARG A 597 -12.49 -15.31 18.05
N LEU A 598 -12.93 -16.36 17.36
CA LEU A 598 -13.37 -17.61 17.94
C LEU A 598 -12.40 -18.71 17.52
N GLU A 599 -11.88 -19.44 18.49
CA GLU A 599 -11.11 -20.65 18.22
C GLU A 599 -12.06 -21.75 17.76
N ALA A 600 -11.66 -22.45 16.70
CA ALA A 600 -12.35 -23.60 16.12
C ALA A 600 -11.41 -24.81 16.15
N ALA A 601 -11.97 -26.01 16.03
CA ALA A 601 -11.20 -27.27 16.02
C ALA A 601 -10.16 -27.33 14.87
N ASP A 602 -10.39 -26.62 13.77
CA ASP A 602 -9.55 -26.58 12.57
C ASP A 602 -9.05 -25.16 12.23
N GLY A 603 -9.01 -24.23 13.20
CA GLY A 603 -8.44 -22.89 13.00
C GLY A 603 -9.17 -21.80 13.77
N TRP A 604 -9.43 -20.67 13.10
CA TRP A 604 -10.07 -19.50 13.71
C TRP A 604 -11.19 -18.96 12.82
N VAL A 605 -12.22 -18.40 13.46
CA VAL A 605 -13.31 -17.63 12.82
C VAL A 605 -13.31 -16.22 13.39
N VAL A 606 -13.57 -15.23 12.53
CA VAL A 606 -13.79 -13.84 12.93
C VAL A 606 -15.24 -13.49 12.67
N ALA A 607 -15.92 -12.99 13.70
CA ALA A 607 -17.28 -12.49 13.62
C ALA A 607 -17.27 -10.96 13.71
N ALA A 608 -17.92 -10.27 12.77
CA ALA A 608 -18.03 -8.82 12.74
C ALA A 608 -19.19 -8.33 13.63
N ALA A 609 -19.06 -8.54 14.94
CA ALA A 609 -20.02 -8.13 15.95
C ALA A 609 -19.35 -7.96 17.31
N ASP A 610 -20.04 -7.31 18.24
CA ASP A 610 -19.61 -7.19 19.64
C ASP A 610 -19.63 -8.54 20.37
N ARG A 611 -18.81 -8.63 21.42
CA ARG A 611 -18.67 -9.83 22.25
C ARG A 611 -20.01 -10.28 22.86
N ASP A 612 -20.85 -9.35 23.28
CA ASP A 612 -22.14 -9.70 23.90
C ASP A 612 -23.12 -10.28 22.87
N VAL A 613 -23.11 -9.74 21.64
CA VAL A 613 -23.95 -10.23 20.53
C VAL A 613 -23.54 -11.65 20.14
N VAL A 614 -22.24 -11.90 19.98
CA VAL A 614 -21.72 -13.25 19.68
C VAL A 614 -21.98 -14.21 20.84
N GLY A 615 -21.85 -13.74 22.08
CA GLY A 615 -22.11 -14.52 23.29
C GLY A 615 -23.56 -14.96 23.41
N ALA A 616 -24.51 -14.05 23.12
CA ALA A 616 -25.94 -14.35 23.09
C ALA A 616 -26.31 -15.34 21.98
N ALA A 617 -25.64 -15.28 20.83
CA ALA A 617 -25.91 -16.16 19.69
C ALA A 617 -25.36 -17.58 19.88
N LEU A 618 -24.12 -17.72 20.37
CA LEU A 618 -23.42 -19.02 20.38
C LEU A 618 -23.30 -19.66 21.76
N GLY A 619 -23.21 -18.86 22.82
CA GLY A 619 -22.57 -19.27 24.06
C GLY A 619 -21.09 -19.61 23.82
N TYR A 620 -20.15 -18.97 24.53
CA TYR A 620 -18.72 -19.19 24.26
C TYR A 620 -18.21 -20.60 24.57
N GLN A 621 -18.99 -21.42 25.29
CA GLN A 621 -18.63 -22.77 25.64
C GLN A 621 -18.57 -23.68 24.41
N ALA A 622 -17.52 -24.51 24.33
CA ALA A 622 -17.31 -25.50 23.27
C ALA A 622 -17.13 -24.94 21.84
N THR A 623 -16.85 -23.64 21.66
CA THR A 623 -16.49 -23.08 20.35
C THR A 623 -15.26 -23.79 19.75
N ALA A 624 -14.22 -24.04 20.55
CA ALA A 624 -13.02 -24.77 20.15
C ALA A 624 -13.26 -26.26 19.77
N GLN A 625 -14.44 -26.82 20.06
CA GLN A 625 -14.81 -28.18 19.67
C GLN A 625 -15.54 -28.23 18.33
N LYS A 626 -16.02 -27.09 17.83
CA LYS A 626 -16.70 -26.95 16.54
C LYS A 626 -15.70 -26.62 15.44
N SER A 627 -15.91 -27.13 14.24
CA SER A 627 -15.19 -26.71 13.04
C SER A 627 -15.51 -25.27 12.66
N ARG A 628 -14.65 -24.65 11.84
CA ARG A 628 -14.89 -23.32 11.25
C ARG A 628 -16.22 -23.29 10.51
N SER A 629 -16.57 -24.34 9.77
CA SER A 629 -17.84 -24.43 9.05
C SER A 629 -19.05 -24.37 9.99
N GLU A 630 -19.05 -25.19 11.05
CA GLU A 630 -20.15 -25.22 12.03
C GLU A 630 -20.31 -23.88 12.76
N LEU A 631 -19.20 -23.19 13.05
CA LEU A 631 -19.26 -21.85 13.65
C LEU A 631 -19.81 -20.81 12.66
N LEU A 632 -19.39 -20.84 11.40
CA LEU A 632 -19.89 -19.93 10.37
C LEU A 632 -21.40 -20.14 10.14
N ASP A 633 -21.86 -21.39 10.08
CA ASP A 633 -23.29 -21.71 9.93
C ASP A 633 -24.10 -21.19 11.13
N ALA A 634 -23.61 -21.39 12.35
CA ALA A 634 -24.27 -20.92 13.56
C ALA A 634 -24.33 -19.39 13.66
N LEU A 635 -23.24 -18.69 13.29
CA LEU A 635 -23.21 -17.22 13.25
C LEU A 635 -24.13 -16.69 12.15
N GLY A 636 -24.12 -17.30 10.97
CA GLY A 636 -25.00 -16.95 9.86
C GLY A 636 -26.48 -17.12 10.21
N ALA A 637 -26.85 -18.20 10.91
CA ALA A 637 -28.21 -18.42 11.41
C ALA A 637 -28.66 -17.34 12.40
N ALA A 638 -27.71 -16.70 13.11
CA ALA A 638 -27.95 -15.57 14.00
C ALA A 638 -27.87 -14.21 13.30
N GLY A 639 -27.67 -14.16 11.98
CA GLY A 639 -27.53 -12.93 11.21
C GLY A 639 -26.18 -12.21 11.42
N ILE A 640 -25.18 -12.89 11.99
CA ILE A 640 -23.85 -12.33 12.25
C ILE A 640 -22.93 -12.67 11.07
N VAL A 641 -22.41 -11.64 10.41
CA VAL A 641 -21.44 -11.82 9.31
C VAL A 641 -20.09 -12.26 9.89
N ALA A 642 -19.57 -13.36 9.39
CA ALA A 642 -18.33 -13.96 9.85
C ALA A 642 -17.51 -14.56 8.72
N ALA A 643 -16.22 -14.75 8.96
CA ALA A 643 -15.28 -15.33 7.99
C ALA A 643 -14.22 -16.20 8.69
N PRO A 644 -13.72 -17.25 8.03
CA PRO A 644 -12.56 -17.97 8.53
C PRO A 644 -11.31 -17.08 8.46
N VAL A 645 -10.42 -17.21 9.45
CA VAL A 645 -9.04 -16.74 9.30
C VAL A 645 -8.32 -17.76 8.45
N LEU A 646 -7.79 -17.31 7.32
CA LEU A 646 -7.12 -18.18 6.36
C LEU A 646 -5.61 -18.06 6.53
N GLU A 647 -4.95 -19.21 6.71
CA GLU A 647 -3.49 -19.27 6.71
C GLU A 647 -2.96 -18.95 5.30
N PRO A 648 -1.73 -18.42 5.13
CA PRO A 648 -1.25 -18.01 3.81
C PRO A 648 -1.31 -19.12 2.75
N ALA A 649 -1.08 -20.39 3.13
CA ALA A 649 -1.25 -21.54 2.24
C ALA A 649 -2.71 -21.81 1.82
N GLU A 650 -3.69 -21.40 2.61
CA GLU A 650 -5.12 -21.43 2.26
C GLU A 650 -5.49 -20.24 1.36
N VAL A 651 -4.98 -19.05 1.66
CA VAL A 651 -5.17 -17.83 0.82
C VAL A 651 -4.77 -18.13 -0.61
N PHE A 652 -3.57 -18.66 -0.84
CA PHE A 652 -3.08 -18.95 -2.20
C PHE A 652 -3.72 -20.19 -2.85
N ARG A 653 -4.69 -20.84 -2.20
CA ARG A 653 -5.52 -21.90 -2.80
C ARG A 653 -6.96 -21.45 -3.07
N GLN A 654 -7.34 -20.23 -2.68
CA GLN A 654 -8.68 -19.71 -2.90
C GLN A 654 -9.09 -19.74 -4.37
N ALA A 655 -10.33 -20.13 -4.62
CA ALA A 655 -10.92 -20.11 -5.96
C ALA A 655 -11.01 -18.69 -6.53
N SER A 656 -11.24 -17.67 -5.69
CA SER A 656 -11.29 -16.26 -6.09
C SER A 656 -9.99 -15.81 -6.76
N LEU A 657 -8.83 -16.04 -6.12
CA LEU A 657 -7.52 -15.69 -6.68
C LEU A 657 -7.24 -16.43 -7.99
N ARG A 658 -7.62 -17.71 -8.09
CA ARG A 658 -7.44 -18.52 -9.31
C ARG A 658 -8.29 -18.01 -10.47
N ARG A 659 -9.59 -17.74 -10.24
CA ARG A 659 -10.51 -17.22 -11.26
C ARG A 659 -10.01 -15.92 -11.89
N ARG A 660 -9.35 -15.09 -11.09
CA ARG A 660 -8.84 -13.79 -11.50
C ARG A 660 -7.40 -13.85 -12.03
N GLY A 661 -6.78 -15.03 -11.98
CA GLY A 661 -5.41 -15.25 -12.44
C GLY A 661 -4.38 -14.47 -11.62
N SER A 662 -4.65 -14.25 -10.34
CA SER A 662 -3.76 -13.52 -9.43
C SER A 662 -2.51 -14.33 -9.06
N LEU A 663 -2.59 -15.65 -9.17
CA LEU A 663 -1.45 -16.55 -9.02
C LEU A 663 -0.98 -17.01 -10.40
N TYR A 664 0.33 -16.96 -10.61
CA TYR A 664 0.98 -17.49 -11.81
C TYR A 664 2.37 -18.02 -11.47
N GLU A 665 3.00 -18.69 -12.43
CA GLU A 665 4.38 -19.16 -12.29
C GLU A 665 5.30 -18.37 -13.22
N ILE A 666 6.51 -18.10 -12.75
CA ILE A 666 7.55 -17.39 -13.48
C ILE A 666 8.79 -18.28 -13.62
N ALA A 667 9.40 -18.30 -14.80
CA ALA A 667 10.63 -19.04 -15.03
C ALA A 667 11.83 -18.30 -14.42
N VAL A 668 12.62 -19.02 -13.62
CA VAL A 668 13.85 -18.55 -12.95
C VAL A 668 14.92 -19.61 -13.17
N ASP A 669 15.88 -19.33 -14.05
CA ASP A 669 16.98 -20.26 -14.40
C ASP A 669 16.51 -21.71 -14.65
N GLY A 670 15.43 -21.85 -15.43
CA GLY A 670 14.84 -23.15 -15.79
C GLY A 670 13.95 -23.79 -14.71
N THR A 671 13.81 -23.16 -13.54
CA THR A 671 12.87 -23.57 -12.48
C THR A 671 11.64 -22.68 -12.47
N MET A 672 10.44 -23.26 -12.30
CA MET A 672 9.23 -22.47 -12.10
C MET A 672 9.14 -22.00 -10.64
N ALA A 673 8.92 -20.71 -10.44
CA ALA A 673 8.71 -20.10 -9.13
C ALA A 673 7.29 -19.51 -9.03
N PRO A 674 6.67 -19.54 -7.85
CA PRO A 674 5.35 -18.94 -7.66
C PRO A 674 5.45 -17.40 -7.66
N ALA A 675 4.48 -16.73 -8.26
CA ALA A 675 4.40 -15.27 -8.29
C ALA A 675 2.95 -14.76 -8.18
N LEU A 676 2.80 -13.51 -7.72
CA LEU A 676 1.52 -12.81 -7.65
C LEU A 676 1.45 -11.72 -8.71
N ALA A 677 0.36 -11.70 -9.47
CA ALA A 677 0.01 -10.57 -10.32
C ALA A 677 -0.31 -9.37 -9.43
N VAL A 678 -0.11 -8.15 -9.94
CA VAL A 678 -0.58 -6.94 -9.24
C VAL A 678 -2.12 -6.95 -9.32
N PRO A 679 -2.84 -6.71 -8.21
CA PRO A 679 -4.29 -6.90 -8.17
C PRO A 679 -5.02 -5.70 -8.83
N LEU A 680 -4.84 -5.49 -10.14
CA LEU A 680 -5.54 -4.49 -10.94
C LEU A 680 -6.34 -5.19 -12.06
N GLY A 681 -7.68 -5.12 -12.00
CA GLY A 681 -8.57 -5.73 -12.98
C GLY A 681 -9.02 -4.75 -14.07
N LEU A 682 -8.12 -4.36 -14.98
CA LEU A 682 -8.40 -3.48 -16.12
C LEU A 682 -8.96 -4.27 -17.31
N THR A 683 -10.20 -4.00 -17.75
CA THR A 683 -10.84 -4.82 -18.80
C THR A 683 -10.27 -4.62 -20.20
N ALA A 684 -9.94 -3.39 -20.59
CA ALA A 684 -9.44 -3.09 -21.94
C ALA A 684 -7.93 -3.28 -22.06
N THR A 685 -7.20 -3.09 -20.95
CA THR A 685 -5.75 -3.30 -20.87
C THR A 685 -5.38 -4.14 -19.65
N PRO A 686 -5.60 -5.48 -19.68
CA PRO A 686 -5.25 -6.35 -18.56
C PRO A 686 -3.78 -6.23 -18.16
N VAL A 687 -3.50 -6.36 -16.85
CA VAL A 687 -2.12 -6.32 -16.35
C VAL A 687 -1.27 -7.45 -16.92
N LEU A 688 -0.02 -7.13 -17.23
CA LEU A 688 0.96 -8.07 -17.73
C LEU A 688 1.46 -8.98 -16.60
N ARG A 689 1.69 -10.24 -16.94
CA ARG A 689 2.28 -11.27 -16.07
C ARG A 689 3.62 -11.69 -16.68
N PRO A 690 4.75 -11.25 -16.13
CA PRO A 690 6.06 -11.61 -16.65
C PRO A 690 6.27 -13.12 -16.71
N ALA A 691 6.72 -13.63 -17.86
CA ALA A 691 6.96 -15.07 -18.01
C ALA A 691 8.29 -15.53 -17.39
N ARG A 692 9.25 -14.61 -17.19
CA ARG A 692 10.59 -14.92 -16.70
C ARG A 692 11.18 -13.84 -15.82
N LEU A 693 12.10 -14.22 -14.95
CA LEU A 693 13.01 -13.32 -14.25
C LEU A 693 14.29 -13.14 -15.08
N HIS A 694 14.80 -11.91 -15.19
CA HIS A 694 16.07 -11.65 -15.86
C HIS A 694 17.25 -11.95 -14.92
N ALA A 695 18.28 -12.59 -15.47
CA ALA A 695 19.53 -12.86 -14.76
C ALA A 695 20.28 -11.55 -14.46
N LEU A 696 21.16 -11.58 -13.46
CA LEU A 696 21.94 -10.40 -13.07
C LEU A 696 22.80 -9.91 -14.25
N GLY A 697 22.57 -8.67 -14.70
CA GLY A 697 23.34 -8.07 -15.79
C GLY A 697 23.04 -8.64 -17.17
N GLU A 698 21.97 -9.43 -17.33
CA GLU A 698 21.57 -10.02 -18.61
C GLU A 698 21.39 -8.96 -19.71
N ASP A 699 20.90 -7.77 -19.32
CA ASP A 699 20.55 -6.70 -20.24
C ASP A 699 21.63 -5.63 -20.36
N GLN A 700 22.90 -5.94 -20.09
CA GLN A 700 23.99 -4.96 -20.11
C GLN A 700 24.11 -4.17 -21.42
N ALA A 701 23.63 -4.73 -22.55
CA ALA A 701 23.55 -4.05 -23.84
C ALA A 701 22.64 -2.81 -23.85
N LEU A 702 21.77 -2.65 -22.85
CA LEU A 702 20.98 -1.43 -22.64
C LEU A 702 21.81 -0.24 -22.20
N VAL A 703 22.96 -0.48 -21.58
CA VAL A 703 23.89 0.59 -21.16
C VAL A 703 24.63 1.05 -22.43
N PRO A 704 24.40 2.29 -22.90
CA PRO A 704 25.09 2.79 -24.08
C PRO A 704 26.61 2.73 -23.86
N ARG A 705 27.35 2.16 -24.82
CA ARG A 705 28.81 2.24 -24.83
C ARG A 705 29.19 3.61 -25.39
N ASN A 706 30.00 4.34 -24.63
CA ASN A 706 30.60 5.59 -25.10
C ASN A 706 31.58 5.35 -26.24
#